data_AF-A0A7K4I9U7-F1
#
_entry.id   AF-A0A7K4I9U7-F1
#
_cell.length_a   1.000
_cell.length_b   1.000
_cell.length_c   1.000
_cell.angle_alpha   90.00
_cell.angle_beta   90.00
_cell.angle_gamma   90.00
#
_symmetry.space_group_name_H-M   'P 1'
#
loop_
_entity.id
_entity.type
_entity.pdbx_description
1 polymer ?
#
loop_
_entity_poly.entity_id
_entity_poly.type
_entity_poly.pdbx_seq_one_letter_code
_entity_poly.pdbx_strand_id
1 'polypeptide(L)'
;MEDSTGKGDTNHEGAIKYRAVFSIKNEGKTARTVEGWLKWTSQGPVFMDDSDAVVDTDSVEWYTCEYDRVSKRAIVDRSRTSRVAARPLLLTARPYAEDLMSPEPILHPRSTNGWYEVMLRGHPRNKRWFCVQNIFSNTDSHPDHTNKLWLTTYREDGTVSESYAINRYEVGGLILREEGEVVEESRSWFVPAKSSTPYDRILDGLLDGVLTRAEAFALQTRVAGSIAESLEPLIPADYPDWAKKEAMVGLMFVLRHRKPDLEADPLELTTSLTQRGWLLQSMIDYQLEFEPEGARMIPFPEMMRISARQHPSTSPFQHRTTSYWRFISLLTDREPPHMERLLQICDRLNASDRVPRRLPVSKSEAKSSISEWVTRLSLTARGLETSSAVNYPCLGLTELQYMGRSHQWPTIHSQWFVQLLELGPSESPSPRNLQVLVVPTSAVSRIRRLSSIYDFHSTDWYAKSFNTRLFAKGRGWRVETPDIMASLTSEVDYERLKASRNVWPQVDPYTPTRREVTALDESNVFKVASTETGEPVEERIGMSCPEFLKTLEHLIARGVVSVSYLLQHITIRSNLVTEMLGNKNQVASVAEAFLDHTPMSSVRFQLTGPTTAHCLIISRQTESATQELLAQLPGQAESAGLRLNCWRTGAYRLYRKGALGRLYRSDGVWEDNTDMLESMFLTTRHDRTGR
;
A
#
# COMPACT_ATOMS: atom_id res chain seq x y z
N MET A 1 14.66 66.51 16.01
CA MET A 1 14.36 66.02 14.65
C MET A 1 14.97 64.63 14.58
N GLU A 2 14.20 63.66 15.04
CA GLU A 2 14.53 62.25 15.02
C GLU A 2 13.39 61.58 14.26
N ASP A 3 13.74 60.90 13.17
CA ASP A 3 12.79 60.24 12.27
C ASP A 3 12.36 58.89 12.86
N SER A 4 11.05 58.76 13.03
CA SER A 4 10.36 57.61 13.58
C SER A 4 10.16 56.49 12.56
N THR A 5 10.69 55.32 12.89
CA THR A 5 10.11 53.97 12.69
C THR A 5 8.93 53.83 11.72
N GLY A 6 9.23 53.35 10.51
CA GLY A 6 8.27 52.66 9.64
C GLY A 6 8.59 51.16 9.61
N LYS A 7 7.94 50.37 10.46
CA LYS A 7 7.89 48.91 10.33
C LYS A 7 7.05 48.58 9.09
N GLY A 8 7.70 48.16 8.02
CA GLY A 8 7.05 47.48 6.92
C GLY A 8 6.73 46.05 7.32
N ASP A 9 5.49 45.80 7.76
CA ASP A 9 4.91 44.47 7.77
C ASP A 9 4.62 44.06 6.32
N THR A 10 5.58 43.40 5.69
CA THR A 10 5.37 42.66 4.44
C THR A 10 5.80 41.22 4.68
N ASN A 11 4.85 40.40 5.14
CA ASN A 11 4.77 38.95 4.93
C ASN A 11 3.46 38.41 5.56
N HIS A 12 2.33 38.82 5.00
CA HIS A 12 1.12 38.00 5.09
C HIS A 12 1.00 37.24 3.78
N GLU A 13 1.52 36.01 3.77
CA GLU A 13 1.09 34.98 2.81
C GLU A 13 -0.44 34.95 2.84
N GLY A 14 -1.05 35.38 1.73
CA GLY A 14 -2.48 35.60 1.64
C GLY A 14 -3.23 34.27 1.74
N ALA A 15 -3.84 34.00 2.89
CA ALA A 15 -4.89 32.99 2.99
C ALA A 15 -5.96 33.29 1.93
N ILE A 16 -6.24 32.33 1.04
CA ILE A 16 -7.30 32.47 0.04
C ILE A 16 -8.63 32.52 0.81
N LYS A 17 -9.21 33.73 0.94
CA LYS A 17 -10.57 33.89 1.46
C LYS A 17 -11.55 33.79 0.29
N TYR A 18 -12.38 32.75 0.28
CA TYR A 18 -13.44 32.60 -0.72
C TYR A 18 -14.65 33.44 -0.28
N ARG A 19 -14.96 34.48 -1.05
CA ARG A 19 -16.22 35.22 -0.92
C ARG A 19 -17.27 34.46 -1.72
N ALA A 20 -18.39 34.12 -1.08
CA ALA A 20 -19.43 33.33 -1.70
C ALA A 20 -20.78 34.02 -1.60
N VAL A 21 -21.62 33.75 -2.60
CA VAL A 21 -23.01 34.21 -2.69
C VAL A 21 -23.89 32.99 -2.43
N PHE A 22 -24.79 33.08 -1.47
CA PHE A 22 -25.53 31.93 -0.96
C PHE A 22 -27.01 32.04 -1.26
N SER A 23 -27.69 30.93 -1.53
CA SER A 23 -29.14 30.88 -1.66
C SER A 23 -29.73 30.00 -0.55
N ILE A 24 -30.28 30.61 0.50
CA ILE A 24 -30.90 29.87 1.60
C ILE A 24 -32.33 29.51 1.20
N LYS A 25 -32.62 28.22 0.97
CA LYS A 25 -33.98 27.71 0.78
C LYS A 25 -34.57 27.32 2.13
N ASN A 26 -35.41 28.20 2.69
CA ASN A 26 -36.29 27.80 3.79
C ASN A 26 -37.54 27.13 3.21
N GLU A 27 -37.95 26.00 3.79
CA GLU A 27 -39.15 25.25 3.41
C GLU A 27 -40.34 26.19 3.14
N GLY A 28 -40.69 26.35 1.87
CA GLY A 28 -41.85 27.14 1.44
C GLY A 28 -41.70 28.66 1.32
N LYS A 29 -40.50 29.26 1.46
CA LYS A 29 -40.29 30.72 1.25
C LYS A 29 -39.16 31.05 0.25
N THR A 30 -39.25 32.24 -0.34
CA THR A 30 -38.31 32.80 -1.32
C THR A 30 -36.86 32.67 -0.85
N ALA A 31 -36.00 32.17 -1.74
CA ALA A 31 -34.58 32.03 -1.47
C ALA A 31 -33.97 33.39 -1.12
N ARG A 32 -33.48 33.56 0.10
CA ARG A 32 -32.73 34.78 0.47
C ARG A 32 -31.30 34.61 0.00
N THR A 33 -30.81 35.59 -0.77
CA THR A 33 -29.40 35.65 -1.12
C THR A 33 -28.64 36.38 -0.02
N VAL A 34 -27.61 35.74 0.54
CA VAL A 34 -26.72 36.32 1.57
C VAL A 34 -25.29 36.25 1.02
N GLU A 35 -24.49 37.28 1.26
CA GLU A 35 -23.04 37.25 0.98
C GLU A 35 -22.28 37.00 2.29
N GLY A 36 -21.15 36.30 2.20
CA GLY A 36 -20.26 36.12 3.35
C GLY A 36 -19.04 35.28 3.00
N TRP A 37 -18.41 34.72 4.02
CA TRP A 37 -17.13 34.04 3.93
C TRP A 37 -17.22 32.56 4.29
N LEU A 38 -16.31 31.82 3.70
CA LEU A 38 -16.17 30.39 3.86
C LEU A 38 -14.93 30.11 4.71
N LYS A 39 -15.11 29.47 5.87
CA LYS A 39 -14.02 29.07 6.80
C LYS A 39 -13.97 27.57 6.94
N TRP A 40 -12.86 26.95 6.53
CA TRP A 40 -12.74 25.49 6.51
C TRP A 40 -12.31 24.99 7.89
N THR A 41 -12.95 23.92 8.35
CA THR A 41 -12.72 23.32 9.68
C THR A 41 -12.53 21.82 9.54
N SER A 42 -12.13 21.13 10.61
CA SER A 42 -12.02 19.66 10.61
C SER A 42 -13.36 18.93 10.41
N GLN A 43 -14.50 19.64 10.47
CA GLN A 43 -15.84 19.11 10.17
C GLN A 43 -16.31 19.51 8.77
N GLY A 44 -15.47 20.22 8.01
CA GLY A 44 -15.78 20.72 6.69
C GLY A 44 -16.00 22.24 6.65
N PRO A 45 -16.53 22.74 5.54
CA PRO A 45 -16.71 24.16 5.32
C PRO A 45 -17.83 24.72 6.20
N VAL A 46 -17.55 25.84 6.88
CA VAL A 46 -18.53 26.58 7.67
C VAL A 46 -18.73 27.96 7.06
N PHE A 47 -19.98 28.40 6.98
CA PHE A 47 -20.31 29.75 6.53
C PHE A 47 -20.25 30.74 7.69
N MET A 48 -19.61 31.88 7.46
CA MET A 48 -19.63 33.02 8.36
C MET A 48 -20.25 34.21 7.62
N ASP A 49 -21.35 34.75 8.14
CA ASP A 49 -21.89 36.01 7.65
C ASP A 49 -21.04 37.21 8.09
N ASP A 50 -21.42 38.42 7.69
CA ASP A 50 -20.72 39.66 8.07
C ASP A 50 -20.75 39.94 9.60
N SER A 51 -21.52 39.16 10.38
CA SER A 51 -21.55 39.20 11.83
C SER A 51 -20.79 38.05 12.51
N ASP A 52 -20.02 37.27 11.73
CA ASP A 52 -19.30 36.07 12.15
C ASP A 52 -20.20 34.96 12.73
N ALA A 53 -21.52 34.99 12.45
CA ALA A 53 -22.44 33.96 12.89
C ALA A 53 -22.37 32.73 11.97
N VAL A 54 -22.30 31.55 12.59
CA VAL A 54 -22.28 30.25 11.87
C VAL A 54 -23.69 29.90 11.40
N VAL A 55 -23.89 29.76 10.09
CA VAL A 55 -25.14 29.26 9.51
C VAL A 55 -25.01 27.77 9.20
N ASP A 56 -26.09 27.02 9.46
CA ASP A 56 -26.20 25.60 9.11
C ASP A 56 -25.92 25.37 7.62
N THR A 57 -25.02 24.44 7.34
CA THR A 57 -24.41 24.22 6.01
C THR A 57 -25.20 23.23 5.15
N ASP A 58 -26.23 22.58 5.71
CA ASP A 58 -27.02 21.55 5.01
C ASP A 58 -27.80 22.08 3.79
N SER A 59 -28.15 23.37 3.78
CA SER A 59 -28.87 24.03 2.66
C SER A 59 -28.04 25.08 1.90
N VAL A 60 -26.74 25.13 2.14
CA VAL A 60 -25.87 26.23 1.70
C VAL A 60 -25.18 25.85 0.39
N GLU A 61 -25.36 26.66 -0.64
CA GLU A 61 -24.67 26.55 -1.93
C GLU A 61 -23.76 27.77 -2.13
N TRP A 62 -22.57 27.58 -2.68
CA TRP A 62 -21.63 28.67 -2.96
C TRP A 62 -21.20 28.69 -4.42
N TYR A 63 -20.78 29.85 -4.91
CA TYR A 63 -20.27 30.02 -6.28
C TYR A 63 -18.77 30.27 -6.25
N THR A 64 -18.03 29.61 -7.12
CA THR A 64 -16.62 29.94 -7.39
C THR A 64 -16.54 31.37 -7.90
N CYS A 65 -15.64 32.22 -7.44
CA CYS A 65 -15.51 33.60 -7.95
C CYS A 65 -14.08 33.87 -8.43
N GLU A 66 -13.93 34.62 -9.52
CA GLU A 66 -12.63 35.22 -9.84
C GLU A 66 -12.46 36.46 -8.95
N TYR A 67 -11.36 36.48 -8.20
CA TYR A 67 -11.00 37.65 -7.41
C TYR A 67 -10.27 38.65 -8.31
N ASP A 68 -10.93 39.74 -8.65
CA ASP A 68 -10.30 40.83 -9.36
C ASP A 68 -9.36 41.58 -8.39
N ARG A 69 -8.06 41.37 -8.58
CA ARG A 69 -7.01 41.99 -7.77
C ARG A 69 -7.01 43.52 -7.87
N VAL A 70 -7.53 44.09 -8.96
CA VAL A 70 -7.56 45.54 -9.20
C VAL A 70 -8.74 46.18 -8.44
N SER A 71 -9.94 45.61 -8.56
CA SER A 71 -11.12 46.16 -7.88
C SER A 71 -11.30 45.67 -6.44
N LYS A 72 -10.50 44.70 -5.98
CA LYS A 72 -10.65 44.00 -4.69
C LYS A 72 -12.07 43.45 -4.48
N ARG A 73 -12.77 43.13 -5.57
CA ARG A 73 -14.13 42.57 -5.56
C ARG A 73 -14.10 41.18 -6.17
N ALA A 74 -14.87 40.29 -5.57
CA ALA A 74 -15.17 39.00 -6.20
C ALA A 74 -16.16 39.26 -7.35
N ILE A 75 -15.77 38.93 -8.57
CA ILE A 75 -16.68 38.98 -9.71
C ILE A 75 -17.31 37.59 -9.84
N VAL A 76 -18.61 37.49 -9.58
CA VAL A 76 -19.38 36.26 -9.74
C VAL A 76 -20.09 36.32 -11.09
N ASP A 77 -19.43 35.84 -12.14
CA ASP A 77 -20.11 35.60 -13.42
C ASP A 77 -20.94 34.31 -13.32
N ARG A 78 -22.21 34.43 -12.94
CA ARG A 78 -23.12 33.28 -12.76
C ARG A 78 -23.23 32.35 -13.99
N SER A 79 -22.81 32.79 -15.17
CA SER A 79 -22.77 31.97 -16.39
C SER A 79 -21.51 31.08 -16.51
N ARG A 80 -20.44 31.40 -15.77
CA ARG A 80 -19.14 30.69 -15.79
C ARG A 80 -18.76 30.06 -14.45
N THR A 81 -19.43 30.42 -13.37
CA THR A 81 -19.09 29.97 -12.02
C THR A 81 -19.78 28.65 -11.67
N SER A 82 -19.02 27.69 -11.15
CA SER A 82 -19.58 26.42 -10.64
C SER A 82 -20.37 26.68 -9.37
N ARG A 83 -21.58 26.12 -9.28
CA ARG A 83 -22.39 26.14 -8.06
C ARG A 83 -22.06 24.89 -7.25
N VAL A 84 -21.57 25.05 -6.03
CA VAL A 84 -21.01 23.97 -5.21
C VAL A 84 -21.80 23.83 -3.91
N ALA A 85 -22.15 22.60 -3.53
CA ALA A 85 -22.78 22.33 -2.24
C ALA A 85 -21.78 22.55 -1.11
N ALA A 86 -22.15 23.29 -0.05
CA ALA A 86 -21.28 23.43 1.13
C ALA A 86 -21.10 22.07 1.82
N ARG A 87 -22.16 21.28 1.95
CA ARG A 87 -22.10 19.95 2.55
C ARG A 87 -21.06 19.04 1.85
N PRO A 88 -20.05 18.53 2.56
CA PRO A 88 -19.07 17.62 1.99
C PRO A 88 -19.71 16.26 1.67
N LEU A 89 -19.35 15.70 0.52
CA LEU A 89 -19.55 14.29 0.18
C LEU A 89 -18.51 13.40 0.84
N LEU A 90 -17.27 13.88 0.87
CA LEU A 90 -16.14 13.20 1.48
C LEU A 90 -15.29 14.26 2.17
N LEU A 91 -14.90 13.96 3.41
CA LEU A 91 -13.92 14.74 4.15
C LEU A 91 -12.90 13.78 4.73
N THR A 92 -11.63 13.94 4.34
CA THR A 92 -10.56 13.02 4.76
C THR A 92 -9.25 13.75 4.94
N ALA A 93 -8.49 13.37 5.97
CA ALA A 93 -7.13 13.83 6.16
C ALA A 93 -6.15 12.88 5.46
N ARG A 94 -5.27 13.43 4.62
CA ARG A 94 -4.24 12.67 3.91
C ARG A 94 -2.89 13.40 3.96
N PRO A 95 -1.77 12.68 3.84
CA PRO A 95 -0.46 13.31 3.71
C PRO A 95 -0.45 14.31 2.54
N TYR A 96 0.38 15.35 2.62
CA TYR A 96 0.52 16.34 1.56
C TYR A 96 1.98 16.84 1.43
N ALA A 97 2.50 16.92 0.20
CA ALA A 97 3.81 17.47 -0.13
C ALA A 97 3.70 18.92 -0.65
N GLU A 98 4.53 19.84 -0.15
CA GLU A 98 4.40 21.25 -0.54
C GLU A 98 5.04 21.58 -1.90
N ASP A 99 5.98 20.75 -2.37
CA ASP A 99 6.71 20.94 -3.62
C ASP A 99 6.38 19.87 -4.68
N LEU A 100 5.94 20.31 -5.86
CA LEU A 100 5.82 19.50 -7.07
C LEU A 100 7.18 19.47 -7.80
N MET A 101 8.10 18.65 -7.31
CA MET A 101 9.41 18.46 -7.93
C MET A 101 9.59 17.00 -8.37
N SER A 102 8.95 16.57 -9.46
CA SER A 102 9.50 15.46 -10.27
C SER A 102 8.99 15.44 -11.71
N PRO A 103 9.87 15.21 -12.69
CA PRO A 103 9.53 15.04 -14.11
C PRO A 103 9.18 13.59 -14.51
N GLU A 104 9.07 12.64 -13.57
CA GLU A 104 8.82 11.23 -13.93
C GLU A 104 7.38 10.97 -14.44
N PRO A 105 7.19 10.05 -15.40
CA PRO A 105 5.86 9.69 -15.91
C PRO A 105 5.09 8.91 -14.84
N ILE A 106 4.12 9.58 -14.22
CA ILE A 106 3.34 9.03 -13.11
C ILE A 106 2.16 8.21 -13.62
N LEU A 107 1.83 7.17 -12.87
CA LEU A 107 0.70 6.25 -13.02
C LEU A 107 -0.69 6.92 -12.88
N HIS A 108 -0.82 8.22 -13.14
CA HIS A 108 -2.07 8.94 -12.93
C HIS A 108 -2.42 9.79 -14.16
N PRO A 109 -3.72 9.88 -14.51
CA PRO A 109 -4.13 10.70 -15.62
C PRO A 109 -3.79 12.18 -15.35
N ARG A 110 -3.42 12.90 -16.42
CA ARG A 110 -3.13 14.34 -16.38
C ARG A 110 -4.30 15.17 -15.87
N SER A 111 -5.52 14.63 -15.89
CA SER A 111 -6.75 15.27 -15.41
C SER A 111 -6.74 15.61 -13.92
N THR A 112 -5.82 15.02 -13.14
CA THR A 112 -5.74 15.21 -11.69
C THR A 112 -5.09 16.52 -11.28
N ASN A 113 -4.54 17.34 -12.18
CA ASN A 113 -3.79 18.55 -11.80
C ASN A 113 -2.68 18.32 -10.74
N GLY A 114 -2.23 17.08 -10.53
CA GLY A 114 -1.15 16.75 -9.60
C GLY A 114 -1.52 16.53 -8.12
N TRP A 115 -2.75 16.80 -7.64
CA TRP A 115 -3.03 16.63 -6.18
C TRP A 115 -2.77 15.22 -5.68
N TYR A 116 -3.03 14.21 -6.50
CA TYR A 116 -2.87 12.83 -6.06
C TYR A 116 -1.40 12.47 -5.88
N GLU A 117 -0.51 13.01 -6.71
CA GLU A 117 0.94 12.88 -6.53
C GLU A 117 1.39 13.55 -5.23
N VAL A 118 0.92 14.77 -5.01
CA VAL A 118 1.18 15.53 -3.79
C VAL A 118 0.71 14.76 -2.55
N MET A 119 -0.45 14.11 -2.63
CA MET A 119 -1.00 13.28 -1.57
C MET A 119 -0.11 12.07 -1.28
N LEU A 120 0.28 11.31 -2.30
CA LEU A 120 1.07 10.09 -2.15
C LEU A 120 2.50 10.35 -1.64
N ARG A 121 3.11 11.47 -2.06
CA ARG A 121 4.45 11.87 -1.64
C ARG A 121 4.47 12.57 -0.29
N GLY A 122 3.32 13.05 0.18
CA GLY A 122 3.21 13.74 1.45
C GLY A 122 3.74 12.91 2.62
N HIS A 123 4.34 13.58 3.59
CA HIS A 123 4.78 12.94 4.82
C HIS A 123 3.57 12.70 5.75
N PRO A 124 3.43 11.53 6.42
CA PRO A 124 2.29 11.24 7.30
C PRO A 124 2.06 12.24 8.44
N ARG A 125 3.09 13.01 8.84
CA ARG A 125 2.97 14.10 9.83
C ARG A 125 2.49 15.43 9.24
N ASN A 126 2.64 15.64 7.93
CA ASN A 126 2.12 16.82 7.24
C ASN A 126 0.80 16.45 6.56
N LYS A 127 -0.28 16.37 7.34
CA LYS A 127 -1.61 16.05 6.80
C LYS A 127 -2.35 17.33 6.41
N ARG A 128 -3.07 17.26 5.30
CA ARG A 128 -4.08 18.26 4.92
C ARG A 128 -5.44 17.59 4.79
N TRP A 129 -6.48 18.39 4.97
CA TRP A 129 -7.86 17.97 4.76
C TRP A 129 -8.21 18.10 3.28
N PHE A 130 -8.80 17.04 2.73
CA PHE A 130 -9.36 16.97 1.40
C PHE A 130 -10.87 16.91 1.53
N CYS A 131 -11.56 17.94 1.05
CA CYS A 131 -13.02 18.08 1.06
C CYS A 131 -13.55 17.97 -0.37
N VAL A 132 -14.40 16.97 -0.61
CA VAL A 132 -15.08 16.76 -1.90
C VAL A 132 -16.53 17.21 -1.75
N GLN A 133 -17.03 18.00 -2.71
CA GLN A 133 -18.38 18.57 -2.71
C GLN A 133 -19.06 18.37 -4.07
N ASN A 134 -20.40 18.35 -4.08
CA ASN A 134 -21.18 18.29 -5.31
C ASN A 134 -21.07 19.61 -6.10
N ILE A 135 -20.94 19.51 -7.42
CA ILE A 135 -21.17 20.63 -8.34
C ILE A 135 -22.58 20.47 -8.92
N PHE A 136 -23.40 21.50 -8.77
CA PHE A 136 -24.67 21.60 -9.48
C PHE A 136 -24.42 22.25 -10.84
N SER A 137 -24.79 21.57 -11.92
CA SER A 137 -24.76 22.24 -13.23
C SER A 137 -25.82 23.33 -13.23
N ASN A 138 -25.38 24.58 -13.39
CA ASN A 138 -26.27 25.61 -13.90
C ASN A 138 -26.24 25.47 -15.42
N THR A 139 -27.40 25.28 -16.04
CA THR A 139 -27.70 25.33 -17.49
C THR A 139 -27.57 24.05 -18.32
N ASP A 140 -28.61 23.83 -19.14
CA ASP A 140 -28.78 22.85 -20.23
C ASP A 140 -27.73 22.96 -21.37
N SER A 141 -26.62 23.68 -21.17
CA SER A 141 -25.66 24.02 -22.23
C SER A 141 -24.28 23.34 -22.13
N HIS A 142 -23.98 22.57 -21.09
CA HIS A 142 -22.76 21.75 -21.07
C HIS A 142 -23.00 20.37 -20.45
N PRO A 143 -23.16 19.32 -21.28
CA PRO A 143 -23.31 17.92 -20.84
C PRO A 143 -22.18 17.41 -19.93
N ASP A 144 -21.00 18.05 -19.99
CA ASP A 144 -19.77 17.58 -19.35
C ASP A 144 -19.69 17.80 -17.82
N HIS A 145 -20.57 18.60 -17.21
CA HIS A 145 -20.52 18.88 -15.77
C HIS A 145 -21.15 17.80 -14.88
N THR A 146 -21.93 16.87 -15.45
CA THR A 146 -22.61 15.80 -14.68
C THR A 146 -21.62 14.84 -14.00
N ASN A 147 -20.40 14.72 -14.52
CA ASN A 147 -19.34 13.84 -14.02
C ASN A 147 -18.24 14.54 -13.21
N LYS A 148 -18.44 15.81 -12.81
CA LYS A 148 -17.45 16.57 -12.03
C LYS A 148 -17.89 16.75 -10.58
N LEU A 149 -16.91 16.82 -9.69
CA LEU A 149 -17.03 17.15 -8.28
C LEU A 149 -16.04 18.27 -7.96
N TRP A 150 -16.24 18.96 -6.84
CA TRP A 150 -15.34 20.01 -6.39
C TRP A 150 -14.43 19.48 -5.29
N LEU A 151 -13.11 19.65 -5.42
CA LEU A 151 -12.12 19.30 -4.41
C LEU A 151 -11.52 20.57 -3.83
N THR A 152 -11.47 20.65 -2.50
CA THR A 152 -10.68 21.66 -1.79
C THR A 152 -9.74 21.02 -0.79
N THR A 153 -8.47 21.40 -0.84
CA THR A 153 -7.41 20.94 0.07
C THR A 153 -7.01 22.07 1.00
N TYR A 154 -6.94 21.82 2.31
CA TYR A 154 -6.67 22.87 3.31
C TYR A 154 -5.95 22.35 4.56
N ARG A 155 -5.29 23.27 5.27
CA ARG A 155 -4.60 23.02 6.54
C ARG A 155 -5.59 23.05 7.72
N GLU A 156 -5.16 22.57 8.89
CA GLU A 156 -5.99 22.53 10.10
C GLU A 156 -6.43 23.93 10.58
N ASP A 157 -5.65 24.96 10.28
CA ASP A 157 -5.97 26.38 10.53
C ASP A 157 -7.06 26.95 9.57
N GLY A 158 -7.53 26.15 8.61
CA GLY A 158 -8.50 26.53 7.59
C GLY A 158 -7.90 27.18 6.35
N THR A 159 -6.58 27.31 6.26
CA THR A 159 -5.90 27.89 5.09
C THR A 159 -6.03 26.96 3.88
N VAL A 160 -6.71 27.44 2.84
CA VAL A 160 -6.87 26.69 1.59
C VAL A 160 -5.56 26.68 0.81
N SER A 161 -5.17 25.48 0.43
CA SER A 161 -3.98 25.17 -0.35
C SER A 161 -4.28 25.15 -1.84
N GLU A 162 -5.33 24.41 -2.22
CA GLU A 162 -5.74 24.16 -3.59
C GLU A 162 -7.26 23.99 -3.64
N SER A 163 -7.89 24.41 -4.74
CA SER A 163 -9.32 24.17 -4.95
C SER A 163 -9.68 24.16 -6.44
N TYR A 164 -10.30 23.08 -6.92
CA TYR A 164 -10.69 22.93 -8.33
C TYR A 164 -11.66 21.75 -8.55
N ALA A 165 -12.19 21.64 -9.77
CA ALA A 165 -13.03 20.52 -10.17
C ALA A 165 -12.20 19.26 -10.48
N ILE A 166 -12.69 18.11 -10.01
CA ILE A 166 -12.16 16.76 -10.27
C ILE A 166 -13.23 15.88 -10.92
N ASN A 167 -12.84 14.79 -11.56
CA ASN A 167 -13.78 13.78 -12.05
C ASN A 167 -14.35 12.94 -10.90
N ARG A 168 -15.58 12.44 -11.04
CA ARG A 168 -16.18 11.53 -10.04
C ARG A 168 -15.32 10.29 -9.75
N TYR A 169 -14.73 9.68 -10.78
CA TYR A 169 -13.88 8.50 -10.59
C TYR A 169 -12.62 8.82 -9.77
N GLU A 170 -12.16 10.09 -9.75
CA GLU A 170 -10.95 10.51 -9.05
C GLU A 170 -11.09 10.43 -7.52
N VAL A 171 -12.31 10.45 -6.99
CA VAL A 171 -12.60 10.33 -5.54
C VAL A 171 -12.08 9.01 -4.95
N GLY A 172 -11.96 7.96 -5.76
CA GLY A 172 -11.44 6.66 -5.32
C GLY A 172 -10.05 6.77 -4.70
N GLY A 173 -9.18 7.63 -5.25
CA GLY A 173 -7.85 7.89 -4.71
C GLY A 173 -7.87 8.50 -3.31
N LEU A 174 -8.88 9.30 -2.98
CA LEU A 174 -9.04 9.90 -1.65
C LEU A 174 -9.58 8.90 -0.62
N ILE A 175 -10.48 8.01 -1.03
CA ILE A 175 -11.11 7.01 -0.15
C ILE A 175 -10.11 5.91 0.20
N LEU A 176 -9.40 5.43 -0.80
CA LEU A 176 -8.49 4.31 -0.65
C LEU A 176 -7.25 4.70 0.14
N ARG A 177 -6.69 3.68 0.80
CA ARG A 177 -5.44 3.79 1.53
C ARG A 177 -4.54 2.68 1.06
N GLU A 178 -3.33 3.02 0.64
CA GLU A 178 -2.35 2.01 0.26
C GLU A 178 -1.91 1.27 1.54
N GLU A 179 -1.71 -0.05 1.46
CA GLU A 179 -1.27 -0.84 2.63
C GLU A 179 0.02 -0.27 3.25
N GLY A 180 0.91 0.27 2.41
CA GLY A 180 2.10 1.00 2.86
C GLY A 180 1.77 2.18 3.79
N GLU A 181 0.78 3.01 3.43
CA GLU A 181 0.32 4.12 4.26
C GLU A 181 -0.30 3.64 5.57
N VAL A 182 -1.03 2.53 5.54
CA VAL A 182 -1.63 1.99 6.76
C VAL A 182 -0.59 1.37 7.68
N VAL A 183 0.42 0.71 7.11
CA VAL A 183 1.57 0.21 7.86
C VAL A 183 2.31 1.38 8.51
N GLU A 184 2.57 2.47 7.79
CA GLU A 184 3.20 3.67 8.34
C GLU A 184 2.34 4.33 9.43
N GLU A 185 1.04 4.48 9.22
CA GLU A 185 0.16 5.07 10.25
C GLU A 185 0.07 4.18 11.48
N SER A 186 -0.16 2.87 11.34
CA SER A 186 -0.18 1.96 12.49
C SER A 186 1.14 2.01 13.26
N ARG A 187 2.26 2.24 12.56
CA ARG A 187 3.58 2.46 13.19
C ARG A 187 3.68 3.79 13.93
N SER A 188 3.01 4.85 13.45
CA SER A 188 2.94 6.13 14.16
C SER A 188 2.13 6.07 15.47
N TRP A 189 1.29 5.03 15.64
CA TRP A 189 0.53 4.82 16.88
C TRP A 189 1.43 4.33 18.02
N PHE A 190 2.59 3.75 17.68
CA PHE A 190 3.62 3.37 18.65
C PHE A 190 4.51 4.56 19.05
N VAL A 191 4.16 5.81 18.71
CA VAL A 191 4.90 6.98 19.20
C VAL A 191 4.15 7.53 20.43
N PRO A 192 4.60 7.27 21.68
CA PRO A 192 4.16 8.10 22.79
C PRO A 192 4.57 9.54 22.52
N ALA A 193 3.72 10.49 22.89
CA ALA A 193 3.97 11.93 22.78
C ALA A 193 5.23 12.44 23.52
N LYS A 194 6.00 11.57 24.20
CA LYS A 194 7.23 11.88 24.94
C LYS A 194 8.15 10.66 25.06
N SER A 195 9.06 10.42 24.11
CA SER A 195 10.25 9.60 24.40
C SER A 195 11.29 10.50 25.09
N SER A 196 11.78 10.08 26.27
CA SER A 196 12.45 10.94 27.26
C SER A 196 13.95 11.14 27.06
N THR A 197 14.53 10.61 25.97
CA THR A 197 15.92 10.88 25.61
C THR A 197 15.99 11.29 24.14
N PRO A 198 16.06 12.59 23.84
CA PRO A 198 16.30 13.06 22.48
C PRO A 198 17.54 12.38 21.91
N TYR A 199 17.50 11.95 20.64
CA TYR A 199 18.68 11.40 19.96
C TYR A 199 19.90 12.30 20.09
N ASP A 200 19.67 13.62 20.15
CA ASP A 200 20.70 14.63 20.37
C ASP A 200 21.53 14.33 21.64
N ARG A 201 20.91 13.95 22.77
CA ARG A 201 21.65 13.58 23.99
C ARG A 201 22.53 12.34 23.84
N ILE A 202 22.13 11.41 22.98
CA ILE A 202 22.90 10.19 22.70
C ILE A 202 24.09 10.53 21.78
N LEU A 203 23.88 11.43 20.83
CA LEU A 203 24.85 11.84 19.81
C LEU A 203 25.85 12.92 20.29
N ASP A 204 25.49 13.68 21.32
CA ASP A 204 26.36 14.67 21.98
C ASP A 204 27.42 14.03 22.90
N GLY A 205 27.36 12.71 23.12
CA GLY A 205 28.33 11.98 23.94
C GLY A 205 29.72 11.87 23.28
N LEU A 206 30.75 11.60 24.08
CA LEU A 206 32.10 11.32 23.59
C LEU A 206 32.21 9.88 23.05
N LEU A 207 33.00 9.70 21.99
CA LEU A 207 33.27 8.42 21.33
C LEU A 207 34.39 7.63 22.04
N ASP A 208 34.46 7.66 23.37
CA ASP A 208 35.53 7.00 24.13
C ASP A 208 35.36 5.47 24.11
N GLY A 209 36.41 4.76 23.69
CA GLY A 209 36.49 3.29 23.68
C GLY A 209 35.83 2.56 22.49
N VAL A 210 35.21 3.29 21.56
CA VAL A 210 34.52 2.71 20.39
C VAL A 210 35.45 2.61 19.15
N LEU A 211 36.52 3.41 19.12
CA LEU A 211 37.43 3.56 17.96
C LEU A 211 38.27 2.32 17.64
N THR A 212 38.63 1.51 18.63
CA THR A 212 39.43 0.28 18.42
C THR A 212 38.70 -0.75 17.55
N ARG A 213 37.38 -0.58 17.31
CA ARG A 213 36.57 -1.46 16.47
C ARG A 213 36.07 -0.80 15.19
N ALA A 214 36.15 0.52 15.06
CA ALA A 214 35.81 1.23 13.82
C ALA A 214 36.75 0.82 12.66
N GLU A 215 38.00 0.47 12.97
CA GLU A 215 38.98 -0.08 12.02
C GLU A 215 38.51 -1.42 11.40
N ALA A 216 37.77 -2.25 12.14
CA ALA A 216 37.22 -3.51 11.62
C ALA A 216 36.08 -3.31 10.59
N PHE A 217 35.45 -2.14 10.58
CA PHE A 217 34.42 -1.75 9.60
C PHE A 217 34.98 -0.97 8.41
N ALA A 218 36.32 -0.86 8.27
CA ALA A 218 37.01 -0.09 7.23
C ALA A 218 36.59 1.39 7.16
N LEU A 219 36.12 1.95 8.29
CA LEU A 219 35.69 3.34 8.36
C LEU A 219 36.91 4.24 8.54
N GLN A 220 37.39 4.82 7.43
CA GLN A 220 38.38 5.91 7.45
C GLN A 220 37.72 7.22 7.91
N THR A 221 37.11 7.23 9.09
CA THR A 221 36.51 8.45 9.65
C THR A 221 37.57 9.25 10.41
N ARG A 222 37.74 10.53 10.05
CA ARG A 222 38.38 11.50 10.95
C ARG A 222 37.51 11.58 12.20
N VAL A 223 38.09 11.23 13.35
CA VAL A 223 37.42 11.37 14.65
C VAL A 223 37.25 12.87 14.94
N ALA A 224 36.01 13.31 15.10
CA ALA A 224 35.67 14.68 15.46
C ALA A 224 35.25 14.77 16.94
N GLY A 225 34.83 15.95 17.41
CA GLY A 225 34.57 16.21 18.84
C GLY A 225 33.33 15.51 19.40
N SER A 226 32.41 15.08 18.53
CA SER A 226 31.17 14.37 18.90
C SER A 226 30.92 13.11 18.06
N ILE A 227 30.00 12.26 18.53
CA ILE A 227 29.55 11.07 17.78
C ILE A 227 28.83 11.49 16.50
N ALA A 228 28.03 12.57 16.54
CA ALA A 228 27.34 13.12 15.37
C ALA A 228 28.32 13.46 14.25
N GLU A 229 29.32 14.30 14.54
CA GLU A 229 30.32 14.74 13.55
C GLU A 229 31.14 13.58 12.97
N SER A 230 31.37 12.52 13.77
CA SER A 230 32.15 11.36 13.34
C SER A 230 31.35 10.39 12.45
N LEU A 231 30.03 10.29 12.65
CA LEU A 231 29.18 9.34 11.92
C LEU A 231 28.43 9.95 10.74
N GLU A 232 28.15 11.26 10.76
CA GLU A 232 27.42 11.96 9.70
C GLU A 232 28.03 11.74 8.29
N PRO A 233 29.36 11.76 8.09
CA PRO A 233 29.97 11.52 6.77
C PRO A 233 29.70 10.12 6.18
N LEU A 234 29.24 9.17 6.98
CA LEU A 234 28.94 7.79 6.56
C LEU A 234 27.51 7.64 6.03
N ILE A 235 26.65 8.62 6.24
CA ILE A 235 25.23 8.57 5.89
C ILE A 235 25.03 9.37 4.59
N PRO A 236 24.28 8.84 3.61
CA PRO A 236 24.01 9.57 2.38
C PRO A 236 23.33 10.92 2.62
N ALA A 237 23.77 11.95 1.89
CA ALA A 237 23.32 13.34 2.09
C ALA A 237 21.82 13.53 1.80
N ASP A 238 21.23 12.70 0.94
CA ASP A 238 19.82 12.72 0.55
C ASP A 238 18.88 12.07 1.59
N TYR A 239 19.42 11.53 2.69
CA TYR A 239 18.59 11.10 3.81
C TYR A 239 17.95 12.32 4.48
N PRO A 240 16.66 12.26 4.84
CA PRO A 240 16.06 13.31 5.66
C PRO A 240 16.69 13.31 7.07
N ASP A 241 16.71 14.46 7.74
CA ASP A 241 17.45 14.65 9.01
C ASP A 241 17.06 13.67 10.12
N TRP A 242 15.78 13.31 10.21
CA TRP A 242 15.32 12.31 11.16
C TRP A 242 15.95 10.93 10.88
N ALA A 243 16.06 10.53 9.61
CA ALA A 243 16.65 9.26 9.20
C ALA A 243 18.17 9.28 9.42
N LYS A 244 18.83 10.42 9.22
CA LYS A 244 20.24 10.61 9.58
C LYS A 244 20.46 10.36 11.08
N LYS A 245 19.63 10.97 11.94
CA LYS A 245 19.72 10.76 13.39
C LYS A 245 19.52 9.29 13.78
N GLU A 246 18.49 8.62 13.24
CA GLU A 246 18.27 7.19 13.50
C GLU A 246 19.43 6.31 13.02
N ALA A 247 19.96 6.58 11.82
CA ALA A 247 21.11 5.86 11.28
C ALA A 247 22.36 6.01 12.15
N MET A 248 22.67 7.23 12.62
CA MET A 248 23.82 7.47 13.52
C MET A 248 23.67 6.71 14.83
N VAL A 249 22.48 6.73 15.44
CA VAL A 249 22.21 5.99 16.69
C VAL A 249 22.31 4.47 16.45
N GLY A 250 21.81 3.98 15.32
CA GLY A 250 21.94 2.58 14.92
C GLY A 250 23.40 2.15 14.72
N LEU A 251 24.18 2.93 13.98
CA LEU A 251 25.62 2.71 13.81
C LEU A 251 26.36 2.70 15.15
N MET A 252 26.05 3.64 16.04
CA MET A 252 26.64 3.66 17.39
C MET A 252 26.31 2.41 18.19
N PHE A 253 25.08 1.92 18.12
CA PHE A 253 24.68 0.68 18.79
C PHE A 253 25.53 -0.50 18.31
N VAL A 254 25.67 -0.62 16.99
CA VAL A 254 26.46 -1.67 16.33
C VAL A 254 27.94 -1.58 16.74
N LEU A 255 28.52 -0.38 16.74
CA LEU A 255 29.91 -0.16 17.13
C LEU A 255 30.16 -0.48 18.63
N ARG A 256 29.16 -0.28 19.49
CA ARG A 256 29.23 -0.66 20.92
C ARG A 256 29.06 -2.17 21.15
N HIS A 257 28.69 -2.93 20.12
CA HIS A 257 28.70 -4.40 20.07
C HIS A 257 28.10 -5.07 21.32
N ARG A 258 26.81 -4.81 21.54
CA ARG A 258 26.09 -5.47 22.63
C ARG A 258 25.64 -6.85 22.14
N LYS A 259 26.13 -7.90 22.81
CA LYS A 259 25.55 -9.24 22.70
C LYS A 259 24.07 -9.21 23.06
N PRO A 260 23.24 -10.12 22.52
CA PRO A 260 21.86 -10.27 22.94
C PRO A 260 21.75 -10.39 24.47
N ASP A 261 20.88 -9.58 25.07
CA ASP A 261 20.51 -9.73 26.48
C ASP A 261 19.46 -10.82 26.58
N LEU A 262 19.88 -12.02 27.01
CA LEU A 262 18.99 -13.18 27.11
C LEU A 262 17.91 -13.00 28.16
N GLU A 263 18.05 -12.07 29.11
CA GLU A 263 17.00 -11.79 30.09
C GLU A 263 15.87 -10.93 29.53
N ALA A 264 16.17 -10.12 28.50
CA ALA A 264 15.20 -9.30 27.80
C ALA A 264 14.40 -10.13 26.78
N ASP A 265 13.09 -9.91 26.73
CA ASP A 265 12.25 -10.50 25.68
C ASP A 265 12.52 -9.78 24.34
N PRO A 266 12.89 -10.49 23.26
CA PRO A 266 13.02 -9.90 21.94
C PRO A 266 11.78 -9.10 21.50
N LEU A 267 10.58 -9.55 21.87
CA LEU A 267 9.34 -8.87 21.53
C LEU A 267 9.27 -7.48 22.17
N GLU A 268 9.55 -7.38 23.47
CA GLU A 268 9.57 -6.12 24.21
C GLU A 268 10.67 -5.18 23.68
N LEU A 269 11.84 -5.74 23.34
CA LEU A 269 12.94 -4.99 22.72
C LEU A 269 12.49 -4.39 21.38
N THR A 270 11.99 -5.21 20.46
CA THR A 270 11.56 -4.77 19.13
C THR A 270 10.45 -3.72 19.23
N THR A 271 9.43 -3.95 20.07
CA THR A 271 8.38 -2.95 20.33
C THR A 271 8.99 -1.64 20.81
N SER A 272 9.89 -1.66 21.79
CA SER A 272 10.53 -0.45 22.33
C SER A 272 11.37 0.31 21.29
N LEU A 273 12.00 -0.40 20.34
CA LEU A 273 12.78 0.19 19.26
C LEU A 273 11.87 0.81 18.20
N THR A 274 10.75 0.15 17.86
CA THR A 274 9.73 0.70 16.96
C THR A 274 9.23 2.06 17.45
N GLN A 275 9.04 2.21 18.77
CA GLN A 275 8.61 3.49 19.36
C GLN A 275 9.65 4.62 19.21
N ARG A 276 10.91 4.29 18.97
CA ARG A 276 12.01 5.25 18.83
C ARG A 276 12.27 5.64 17.38
N GLY A 277 12.30 4.66 16.48
CA GLY A 277 12.64 4.90 15.08
C GLY A 277 12.71 3.62 14.27
N TRP A 278 12.18 3.65 13.05
CA TRP A 278 12.06 2.45 12.22
C TRP A 278 13.38 2.02 11.59
N LEU A 279 14.22 2.98 11.19
CA LEU A 279 15.55 2.68 10.68
C LEU A 279 16.41 2.07 11.77
N LEU A 280 16.34 2.68 12.96
CA LEU A 280 17.05 2.23 14.15
C LEU A 280 16.69 0.77 14.46
N GLN A 281 15.38 0.47 14.55
CA GLN A 281 14.90 -0.89 14.74
C GLN A 281 15.45 -1.84 13.68
N SER A 282 15.29 -1.51 12.40
CA SER A 282 15.69 -2.40 11.29
C SER A 282 17.19 -2.71 11.30
N MET A 283 18.03 -1.73 11.64
CA MET A 283 19.47 -1.92 11.78
C MET A 283 19.83 -2.79 12.98
N ILE A 284 19.20 -2.57 14.13
CA ILE A 284 19.47 -3.36 15.34
C ILE A 284 18.99 -4.80 15.18
N ASP A 285 17.77 -5.00 14.68
CA ASP A 285 17.22 -6.34 14.41
C ASP A 285 18.14 -7.10 13.44
N TYR A 286 18.56 -6.47 12.33
CA TYR A 286 19.50 -7.08 11.37
C TYR A 286 20.85 -7.43 12.01
N GLN A 287 21.40 -6.59 12.89
CA GLN A 287 22.64 -6.91 13.61
C GLN A 287 22.47 -8.13 14.51
N LEU A 288 21.40 -8.15 15.31
CA LEU A 288 21.16 -9.20 16.30
C LEU A 288 20.75 -10.54 15.67
N GLU A 289 20.24 -10.53 14.43
CA GLU A 289 19.96 -11.75 13.67
C GLU A 289 21.23 -12.44 13.12
N PHE A 290 22.24 -11.67 12.71
CA PHE A 290 23.40 -12.20 11.98
C PHE A 290 24.65 -12.39 12.86
N GLU A 291 24.85 -11.52 13.85
CA GLU A 291 26.03 -11.53 14.71
C GLU A 291 26.19 -12.84 15.53
N PRO A 292 25.15 -13.37 16.20
CA PRO A 292 25.33 -14.52 17.09
C PRO A 292 25.75 -15.82 16.38
N GLU A 293 25.51 -15.91 15.06
CA GLU A 293 25.90 -17.07 14.25
C GLU A 293 27.25 -16.89 13.52
N GLY A 294 27.97 -15.79 13.78
CA GLY A 294 29.27 -15.53 13.15
C GLY A 294 29.18 -15.29 11.64
N ALA A 295 28.01 -14.91 11.13
CA ALA A 295 27.82 -14.65 9.72
C ALA A 295 28.56 -13.37 9.30
N ARG A 296 29.21 -13.40 8.13
CA ARG A 296 29.90 -12.22 7.59
C ARG A 296 28.85 -11.19 7.12
N MET A 297 28.64 -10.17 7.93
CA MET A 297 27.78 -9.04 7.58
C MET A 297 28.49 -8.08 6.62
N ILE A 298 27.74 -7.50 5.69
CA ILE A 298 28.22 -6.30 4.99
C ILE A 298 28.08 -5.11 5.95
N PRO A 299 29.11 -4.27 6.12
CA PRO A 299 29.03 -3.04 6.90
C PRO A 299 27.85 -2.15 6.47
N PHE A 300 27.08 -1.63 7.42
CA PHE A 300 25.95 -0.74 7.12
C PHE A 300 26.32 0.45 6.22
N PRO A 301 27.46 1.14 6.40
CA PRO A 301 27.84 2.25 5.50
C PRO A 301 28.03 1.80 4.04
N GLU A 302 28.55 0.59 3.82
CA GLU A 302 28.65 0.02 2.47
C GLU A 302 27.27 -0.26 1.88
N MET A 303 26.34 -0.83 2.67
CA MET A 303 24.95 -1.04 2.24
C MET A 303 24.22 0.27 1.92
N MET A 304 24.40 1.32 2.72
CA MET A 304 23.84 2.65 2.46
C MET A 304 24.43 3.26 1.18
N ARG A 305 25.72 3.03 0.90
CA ARG A 305 26.35 3.49 -0.35
C ARG A 305 25.83 2.72 -1.57
N ILE A 306 25.59 1.42 -1.44
CA ILE A 306 24.95 0.61 -2.48
C ILE A 306 23.54 1.13 -2.75
N SER A 307 22.76 1.38 -1.71
CA SER A 307 21.38 1.86 -1.83
C SER A 307 21.28 3.24 -2.51
N ALA A 308 22.24 4.13 -2.25
CA ALA A 308 22.32 5.44 -2.89
C ALA A 308 22.66 5.36 -4.40
N ARG A 309 23.35 4.31 -4.85
CA ARG A 309 23.81 4.16 -6.24
C ARG A 309 22.89 3.32 -7.12
N GLN A 310 22.07 2.43 -6.56
CA GLN A 310 21.20 1.54 -7.33
C GLN A 310 19.93 2.26 -7.79
N HIS A 311 19.64 2.25 -9.10
CA HIS A 311 18.32 2.59 -9.64
C HIS A 311 17.28 1.51 -9.28
N PRO A 312 15.99 1.86 -9.13
CA PRO A 312 15.01 0.99 -8.48
C PRO A 312 14.74 -0.26 -9.33
N SER A 313 15.12 -1.43 -8.85
CA SER A 313 14.41 -2.66 -9.20
C SER A 313 13.46 -2.99 -8.05
N THR A 314 12.15 -2.89 -8.28
CA THR A 314 11.11 -3.55 -7.45
C THR A 314 10.78 -3.01 -6.05
N SER A 315 10.94 -1.70 -5.75
CA SER A 315 10.36 -1.15 -4.51
C SER A 315 8.82 -1.10 -4.55
N PRO A 316 8.09 -1.54 -3.52
CA PRO A 316 6.63 -1.30 -3.41
C PRO A 316 6.29 0.18 -3.17
N PHE A 317 7.29 1.01 -2.84
CA PHE A 317 7.15 2.44 -2.57
C PHE A 317 7.80 3.29 -3.66
N GLN A 318 7.64 2.94 -4.95
CA GLN A 318 8.35 3.61 -6.07
C GLN A 318 8.24 5.14 -6.03
N HIS A 319 7.08 5.69 -5.63
CA HIS A 319 6.83 7.13 -5.50
C HIS A 319 7.64 7.82 -4.37
N ARG A 320 8.36 7.04 -3.54
CA ARG A 320 9.11 7.48 -2.35
C ARG A 320 10.55 6.95 -2.31
N THR A 321 11.12 6.49 -3.43
CA THR A 321 12.44 5.80 -3.42
C THR A 321 13.64 6.73 -3.19
N THR A 322 13.70 7.40 -2.05
CA THR A 322 14.95 7.93 -1.49
C THR A 322 15.91 6.77 -1.21
N SER A 323 17.21 7.05 -1.18
CA SER A 323 18.26 6.06 -0.89
C SER A 323 18.05 5.35 0.46
N TYR A 324 17.36 5.99 1.40
CA TYR A 324 16.95 5.46 2.69
C TYR A 324 15.98 4.27 2.58
N TRP A 325 14.91 4.37 1.81
CA TRP A 325 13.96 3.26 1.63
C TRP A 325 14.58 2.06 0.92
N ARG A 326 15.52 2.34 0.00
CA ARG A 326 16.33 1.31 -0.66
C ARG A 326 17.23 0.58 0.34
N PHE A 327 17.84 1.30 1.28
CA PHE A 327 18.67 0.71 2.32
C PHE A 327 17.88 -0.26 3.20
N ILE A 328 16.69 0.14 3.66
CA ILE A 328 15.84 -0.77 4.44
C ILE A 328 15.41 -2.00 3.62
N SER A 329 15.09 -1.81 2.34
CA SER A 329 14.78 -2.92 1.44
C SER A 329 15.95 -3.92 1.38
N LEU A 330 17.19 -3.43 1.26
CA LEU A 330 18.40 -4.26 1.30
C LEU A 330 18.59 -5.00 2.63
N LEU A 331 18.25 -4.38 3.77
CA LEU A 331 18.28 -5.05 5.07
C LEU A 331 17.27 -6.20 5.11
N THR A 332 16.06 -5.97 4.62
CA THR A 332 14.97 -6.96 4.64
C THR A 332 15.13 -8.09 3.62
N ASP A 333 15.74 -7.81 2.47
CA ASP A 333 15.91 -8.78 1.37
C ASP A 333 17.01 -9.82 1.67
N ARG A 334 17.85 -9.58 2.69
CA ARG A 334 18.87 -10.53 3.11
C ARG A 334 18.29 -11.60 4.01
N GLU A 335 18.57 -12.84 3.66
CA GLU A 335 18.14 -14.04 4.38
C GLU A 335 19.07 -14.28 5.57
N PRO A 336 18.53 -14.48 6.79
CA PRO A 336 19.34 -14.75 7.95
C PRO A 336 19.83 -16.20 7.93
N PRO A 337 20.91 -16.52 8.65
CA PRO A 337 21.49 -17.87 8.70
C PRO A 337 20.52 -18.98 9.13
N HIS A 338 19.53 -18.64 9.95
CA HIS A 338 18.49 -19.53 10.49
C HIS A 338 17.16 -19.47 9.73
N MET A 339 17.12 -18.94 8.50
CA MET A 339 15.89 -18.86 7.71
C MET A 339 15.16 -20.20 7.59
N GLU A 340 15.88 -21.29 7.36
CA GLU A 340 15.30 -22.65 7.23
C GLU A 340 14.47 -23.02 8.46
N ARG A 341 14.94 -22.68 9.66
CA ARG A 341 14.21 -22.89 10.91
C ARG A 341 12.92 -22.07 10.97
N LEU A 342 12.95 -20.81 10.50
CA LEU A 342 11.76 -19.96 10.44
C LEU A 342 10.72 -20.51 9.45
N LEU A 343 11.18 -21.04 8.31
CA LEU A 343 10.31 -21.67 7.32
C LEU A 343 9.68 -22.96 7.86
N GLN A 344 10.43 -23.79 8.58
CA GLN A 344 9.89 -24.97 9.27
C GLN A 344 8.82 -24.60 10.32
N ILE A 345 8.95 -23.44 10.98
CA ILE A 345 7.91 -22.92 11.87
C ILE A 345 6.65 -22.56 11.06
N CYS A 346 6.80 -21.89 9.92
CA CYS A 346 5.68 -21.57 9.04
C CYS A 346 4.96 -22.84 8.57
N ASP A 347 5.70 -23.87 8.12
CA ASP A 347 5.13 -25.15 7.69
C ASP A 347 4.35 -25.86 8.79
N ARG A 348 4.91 -25.90 10.01
CA ARG A 348 4.21 -26.48 11.17
C ARG A 348 2.92 -25.74 11.50
N LEU A 349 2.92 -24.41 11.40
CA LEU A 349 1.70 -23.61 11.61
C LEU A 349 0.68 -23.86 10.51
N ASN A 350 1.10 -23.88 9.25
CA ASN A 350 0.25 -24.14 8.09
C ASN A 350 -0.36 -25.54 8.10
N ALA A 351 0.34 -26.53 8.65
CA ALA A 351 -0.17 -27.89 8.81
C ALA A 351 -1.10 -28.07 10.04
N SER A 352 -1.21 -27.06 10.92
CA SER A 352 -1.92 -27.21 12.20
C SER A 352 -3.41 -26.90 12.16
N ASP A 353 -3.91 -26.30 11.06
CA ASP A 353 -5.28 -25.78 10.88
C ASP A 353 -5.79 -24.87 12.02
N ARG A 354 -4.88 -24.31 12.83
CA ARG A 354 -5.20 -23.50 14.01
C ARG A 354 -4.68 -22.09 13.90
N VAL A 355 -5.42 -21.15 14.48
CA VAL A 355 -4.96 -19.78 14.65
C VAL A 355 -4.08 -19.69 15.91
N PRO A 356 -2.77 -19.35 15.79
CA PRO A 356 -1.89 -19.28 16.93
C PRO A 356 -2.34 -18.15 17.85
N ARG A 357 -2.37 -18.44 19.16
CA ARG A 357 -2.73 -17.49 20.21
C ARG A 357 -1.52 -16.81 20.88
N ARG A 358 -0.32 -17.19 20.44
CA ARG A 358 0.98 -16.71 20.92
C ARG A 358 2.04 -16.98 19.85
N LEU A 359 3.21 -16.37 19.99
CA LEU A 359 4.35 -16.69 19.13
C LEU A 359 4.77 -18.17 19.32
N PRO A 360 5.24 -18.83 18.25
CA PRO A 360 5.72 -20.22 18.30
C PRO A 360 6.87 -20.48 19.27
N VAL A 361 7.69 -19.47 19.55
CA VAL A 361 8.76 -19.52 20.57
C VAL A 361 8.34 -18.63 21.72
N SER A 362 8.10 -19.23 22.88
CA SER A 362 7.70 -18.52 24.10
C SER A 362 8.84 -17.72 24.73
N LYS A 363 8.50 -16.78 25.63
CA LYS A 363 9.48 -16.01 26.42
C LYS A 363 10.42 -16.94 27.22
N SER A 364 9.90 -18.01 27.82
CA SER A 364 10.71 -18.99 28.56
C SER A 364 11.65 -19.79 27.66
N GLU A 365 11.22 -20.17 26.45
CA GLU A 365 12.08 -20.88 25.49
C GLU A 365 13.19 -19.96 24.97
N ALA A 366 12.86 -18.70 24.68
CA ALA A 366 13.85 -17.69 24.24
C ALA A 366 14.96 -17.46 25.27
N LYS A 367 14.65 -17.55 26.57
CA LYS A 367 15.65 -17.46 27.65
C LYS A 367 16.57 -18.68 27.73
N SER A 368 16.20 -19.81 27.13
CA SER A 368 16.95 -21.06 27.29
C SER A 368 18.23 -21.11 26.43
N SER A 369 18.27 -20.38 25.30
CA SER A 369 19.44 -20.31 24.44
C SER A 369 19.43 -19.10 23.51
N ILE A 370 20.62 -18.70 23.05
CA ILE A 370 20.78 -17.65 22.02
C ILE A 370 20.01 -18.02 20.74
N SER A 371 19.97 -19.30 20.35
CA SER A 371 19.27 -19.73 19.13
C SER A 371 17.76 -19.53 19.23
N GLU A 372 17.15 -19.86 20.37
CA GLU A 372 15.72 -19.59 20.60
C GLU A 372 15.45 -18.09 20.69
N TRP A 373 16.33 -17.34 21.35
CA TRP A 373 16.23 -15.89 21.45
C TRP A 373 16.21 -15.23 20.06
N VAL A 374 17.17 -15.59 19.21
CA VAL A 374 17.28 -15.10 17.82
C VAL A 374 16.09 -15.56 16.97
N THR A 375 15.59 -16.78 17.19
CA THR A 375 14.38 -17.26 16.50
C THR A 375 13.17 -16.39 16.85
N ARG A 376 12.96 -16.10 18.15
CA ARG A 376 11.86 -15.24 18.61
C ARG A 376 12.02 -13.80 18.13
N LEU A 377 13.25 -13.26 18.11
CA LEU A 377 13.55 -11.97 17.49
C LEU A 377 13.11 -11.98 16.03
N SER A 378 13.54 -12.94 15.23
CA SER A 378 13.23 -12.98 13.79
C SER A 378 11.76 -13.16 13.50
N LEU A 379 11.02 -13.96 14.27
CA LEU A 379 9.56 -14.07 14.11
C LEU A 379 8.87 -12.73 14.37
N THR A 380 9.43 -11.88 15.22
CA THR A 380 8.91 -10.54 15.52
C THR A 380 9.36 -9.52 14.47
N ALA A 381 10.67 -9.38 14.25
CA ALA A 381 11.30 -8.41 13.37
C ALA A 381 10.93 -8.62 11.90
N ARG A 382 10.96 -9.86 11.42
CA ARG A 382 10.58 -10.22 10.04
C ARG A 382 9.08 -10.40 9.86
N GLY A 383 8.31 -10.24 10.94
CA GLY A 383 6.85 -10.24 10.96
C GLY A 383 6.25 -11.57 10.52
N LEU A 384 6.19 -12.56 11.41
CA LEU A 384 5.31 -13.70 11.21
C LEU A 384 3.86 -13.20 11.16
N GLU A 385 3.25 -13.30 9.99
CA GLU A 385 1.92 -12.77 9.72
C GLU A 385 1.03 -13.82 9.05
N THR A 386 -0.27 -13.61 9.17
CA THR A 386 -1.27 -14.35 8.42
C THR A 386 -1.38 -13.81 7.00
N SER A 387 -1.62 -14.70 6.05
CA SER A 387 -2.01 -14.40 4.68
C SER A 387 -3.32 -15.13 4.43
N SER A 388 -4.39 -14.38 4.25
CA SER A 388 -5.72 -14.93 4.04
C SER A 388 -6.10 -14.99 2.57
N ALA A 389 -6.71 -16.09 2.14
CA ALA A 389 -7.50 -16.14 0.91
C ALA A 389 -8.99 -16.07 1.30
N VAL A 390 -9.80 -15.31 0.58
CA VAL A 390 -11.25 -15.21 0.82
C VAL A 390 -12.00 -15.95 -0.28
N ASN A 391 -12.99 -16.75 0.11
CA ASN A 391 -13.90 -17.41 -0.82
C ASN A 391 -14.97 -16.42 -1.30
N TYR A 392 -14.61 -15.55 -2.24
CA TYR A 392 -15.55 -14.53 -2.76
C TYR A 392 -16.89 -15.11 -3.25
N PRO A 393 -16.93 -16.25 -3.97
CA PRO A 393 -18.19 -16.85 -4.41
C PRO A 393 -19.19 -17.10 -3.28
N CYS A 394 -18.76 -17.60 -2.10
CA CYS A 394 -19.69 -17.83 -0.99
C CYS A 394 -20.28 -16.54 -0.42
N LEU A 395 -19.60 -15.40 -0.62
CA LEU A 395 -20.05 -14.08 -0.21
C LEU A 395 -20.93 -13.39 -1.27
N GLY A 396 -21.14 -13.99 -2.45
CA GLY A 396 -21.80 -13.30 -3.58
C GLY A 396 -20.92 -12.24 -4.24
N LEU A 397 -19.59 -12.39 -4.12
CA LEU A 397 -18.58 -11.54 -4.71
C LEU A 397 -17.83 -12.28 -5.83
N THR A 398 -17.22 -11.53 -6.73
CA THR A 398 -16.43 -12.06 -7.83
C THR A 398 -15.18 -11.20 -8.02
N GLU A 399 -14.04 -11.88 -8.20
CA GLU A 399 -12.80 -11.22 -8.56
C GLU A 399 -12.74 -11.00 -10.07
N LEU A 400 -12.45 -9.77 -10.50
CA LEU A 400 -12.24 -9.39 -11.89
C LEU A 400 -10.81 -8.92 -12.08
N GLN A 401 -10.20 -9.32 -13.17
CA GLN A 401 -8.87 -8.92 -13.58
C GLN A 401 -9.01 -8.02 -14.80
N TYR A 402 -8.39 -6.85 -14.74
CA TYR A 402 -8.27 -5.94 -15.86
C TYR A 402 -6.81 -5.87 -16.29
N MET A 403 -6.53 -6.10 -17.57
CA MET A 403 -5.20 -5.90 -18.13
C MET A 403 -5.23 -4.85 -19.26
N GLY A 404 -4.45 -3.78 -19.13
CA GLY A 404 -4.31 -2.85 -20.24
C GLY A 404 -3.55 -1.57 -19.93
N ARG A 405 -3.46 -0.69 -20.94
CA ARG A 405 -2.59 0.49 -20.94
C ARG A 405 -3.25 1.77 -20.41
N SER A 406 -4.58 1.77 -20.28
CA SER A 406 -5.37 3.00 -20.25
C SER A 406 -5.91 3.36 -18.87
N HIS A 407 -5.90 2.44 -17.91
CA HIS A 407 -6.58 2.63 -16.62
C HIS A 407 -5.58 2.42 -15.49
N GLN A 408 -5.41 3.47 -14.71
CA GLN A 408 -4.43 3.54 -13.64
C GLN A 408 -5.07 4.07 -12.34
N TRP A 409 -6.38 4.34 -12.36
CA TRP A 409 -7.07 4.91 -11.21
C TRP A 409 -7.67 3.83 -10.32
N PRO A 410 -7.37 3.86 -9.01
CA PRO A 410 -7.94 2.89 -8.09
C PRO A 410 -9.38 3.31 -7.72
N THR A 411 -10.26 2.31 -7.60
CA THR A 411 -11.67 2.47 -7.23
C THR A 411 -11.97 1.71 -5.95
N ILE A 412 -13.15 1.92 -5.33
CA ILE A 412 -13.54 1.19 -4.11
C ILE A 412 -13.47 -0.35 -4.27
N HIS A 413 -13.59 -0.84 -5.50
CA HIS A 413 -13.47 -2.26 -5.86
C HIS A 413 -12.02 -2.74 -6.01
N SER A 414 -11.04 -1.83 -6.08
CA SER A 414 -9.64 -2.18 -6.30
C SER A 414 -9.04 -2.88 -5.09
N GLN A 415 -8.49 -4.06 -5.31
CA GLN A 415 -7.73 -4.79 -4.30
C GLN A 415 -6.24 -4.52 -4.42
N TRP A 416 -5.72 -4.52 -5.64
CA TRP A 416 -4.33 -4.22 -5.91
C TRP A 416 -4.10 -3.98 -7.40
N PHE A 417 -2.94 -3.40 -7.69
CA PHE A 417 -2.51 -3.01 -9.02
C PHE A 417 -1.02 -3.32 -9.17
N VAL A 418 -0.60 -3.72 -10.37
CA VAL A 418 0.80 -3.84 -10.74
C VAL A 418 1.06 -3.29 -12.14
N GLN A 419 2.16 -2.58 -12.30
CA GLN A 419 2.70 -2.18 -13.58
C GLN A 419 3.45 -3.36 -14.21
N LEU A 420 3.19 -3.64 -15.48
CA LEU A 420 3.83 -4.69 -16.26
C LEU A 420 4.88 -4.06 -17.18
N LEU A 421 6.14 -4.44 -16.98
CA LEU A 421 7.28 -3.96 -17.76
C LEU A 421 7.50 -4.89 -18.97
N GLU A 422 7.41 -4.33 -20.18
CA GLU A 422 7.73 -5.04 -21.42
C GLU A 422 9.25 -5.23 -21.55
N LEU A 423 9.68 -6.37 -22.11
CA LEU A 423 11.09 -6.64 -22.41
C LEU A 423 11.46 -6.07 -23.77
N GLY A 424 12.47 -5.19 -23.79
CA GLY A 424 13.06 -4.63 -25.00
C GLY A 424 12.95 -3.11 -25.07
N PRO A 425 13.68 -2.47 -26.02
CA PRO A 425 13.52 -1.06 -26.33
C PRO A 425 12.17 -0.86 -27.03
N SER A 426 11.10 -0.86 -26.25
CA SER A 426 9.76 -0.55 -26.75
C SER A 426 9.74 0.93 -27.13
N GLU A 427 9.62 1.22 -28.42
CA GLU A 427 9.33 2.56 -28.96
C GLU A 427 7.95 3.10 -28.50
N SER A 428 7.19 2.33 -27.71
CA SER A 428 5.89 2.71 -27.17
C SER A 428 5.99 3.06 -25.67
N PRO A 429 5.81 4.34 -25.28
CA PRO A 429 6.11 4.83 -23.92
C PRO A 429 5.06 4.50 -22.85
N SER A 430 4.10 3.59 -23.08
CA SER A 430 2.99 3.37 -22.14
C SER A 430 2.99 1.95 -21.56
N PRO A 431 3.37 1.78 -20.28
CA PRO A 431 3.38 0.49 -19.60
C PRO A 431 1.97 -0.11 -19.54
N ARG A 432 1.88 -1.45 -19.67
CA ARG A 432 0.64 -2.18 -19.37
C ARG A 432 0.46 -2.26 -17.86
N ASN A 433 -0.78 -2.37 -17.42
CA ASN A 433 -1.12 -2.52 -16.02
C ASN A 433 -2.06 -3.71 -15.84
N LEU A 434 -1.89 -4.39 -14.72
CA LEU A 434 -2.81 -5.41 -14.24
C LEU A 434 -3.47 -4.88 -12.95
N GLN A 435 -4.79 -4.83 -12.95
CA GLN A 435 -5.60 -4.42 -11.82
C GLN A 435 -6.53 -5.55 -11.44
N VAL A 436 -6.59 -5.84 -10.14
CA VAL A 436 -7.52 -6.83 -9.58
C VAL A 436 -8.59 -6.11 -8.79
N LEU A 437 -9.84 -6.39 -9.15
CA LEU A 437 -11.04 -5.82 -8.58
C LEU A 437 -11.86 -6.91 -7.88
N VAL A 438 -12.59 -6.55 -6.83
CA VAL A 438 -13.65 -7.38 -6.26
C VAL A 438 -14.96 -6.63 -6.34
N VAL A 439 -15.96 -7.28 -6.92
CA VAL A 439 -17.27 -6.70 -7.22
C VAL A 439 -18.38 -7.68 -6.82
N PRO A 440 -19.61 -7.22 -6.56
CA PRO A 440 -20.74 -8.11 -6.42
C PRO A 440 -20.99 -8.90 -7.71
N THR A 441 -21.40 -10.16 -7.58
CA THR A 441 -21.69 -11.01 -8.76
C THR A 441 -22.78 -10.41 -9.65
N SER A 442 -23.73 -9.67 -9.08
CA SER A 442 -24.77 -8.93 -9.83
C SER A 442 -24.20 -7.88 -10.78
N ALA A 443 -23.08 -7.23 -10.42
CA ALA A 443 -22.44 -6.18 -11.19
C ALA A 443 -21.54 -6.70 -12.33
N VAL A 444 -21.11 -7.98 -12.26
CA VAL A 444 -20.21 -8.60 -13.24
C VAL A 444 -20.76 -8.50 -14.66
N SER A 445 -22.06 -8.74 -14.86
CA SER A 445 -22.68 -8.67 -16.19
C SER A 445 -22.62 -7.26 -16.80
N ARG A 446 -22.77 -6.22 -15.97
CA ARG A 446 -22.71 -4.81 -16.36
C ARG A 446 -21.28 -4.43 -16.76
N ILE A 447 -20.29 -4.81 -15.96
CA ILE A 447 -18.87 -4.60 -16.26
C ILE A 447 -18.46 -5.40 -17.50
N ARG A 448 -18.92 -6.64 -17.67
CA ARG A 448 -18.67 -7.44 -18.88
C ARG A 448 -19.24 -6.80 -20.14
N ARG A 449 -20.26 -5.94 -20.08
CA ARG A 449 -20.67 -5.18 -21.29
C ARG A 449 -19.58 -4.22 -21.75
N LEU A 450 -18.80 -3.67 -20.80
CA LEU A 450 -17.58 -2.91 -21.10
C LEU A 450 -16.48 -3.79 -21.69
N SER A 451 -16.53 -5.12 -21.52
CA SER A 451 -15.47 -6.02 -21.99
C SER A 451 -15.39 -6.16 -23.51
N SER A 452 -16.41 -5.70 -24.23
CA SER A 452 -16.33 -5.51 -25.69
C SER A 452 -15.30 -4.46 -26.11
N ILE A 453 -14.87 -3.61 -25.16
CA ILE A 453 -13.91 -2.52 -25.35
C ILE A 453 -12.64 -2.72 -24.49
N TYR A 454 -12.75 -3.45 -23.36
CA TYR A 454 -11.69 -3.61 -22.37
C TYR A 454 -11.45 -5.08 -21.98
N ASP A 455 -10.20 -5.42 -21.71
CA ASP A 455 -9.80 -6.81 -21.43
C ASP A 455 -10.06 -7.18 -19.95
N PHE A 456 -11.29 -7.65 -19.67
CA PHE A 456 -11.74 -8.07 -18.35
C PHE A 456 -11.96 -9.58 -18.27
N HIS A 457 -11.33 -10.20 -17.28
CA HIS A 457 -11.38 -11.64 -17.01
C HIS A 457 -11.92 -11.90 -15.60
N SER A 458 -12.85 -12.84 -15.45
CA SER A 458 -13.37 -13.24 -14.13
C SER A 458 -12.60 -14.43 -13.59
N THR A 459 -12.29 -14.45 -12.30
CA THR A 459 -11.64 -15.59 -11.68
C THR A 459 -12.67 -16.64 -11.26
N ASP A 460 -12.66 -17.81 -11.91
CA ASP A 460 -13.52 -18.95 -11.54
C ASP A 460 -12.87 -19.82 -10.45
N TRP A 461 -11.55 -19.91 -10.47
CA TRP A 461 -10.75 -20.63 -9.47
C TRP A 461 -9.49 -19.85 -9.14
N TYR A 462 -9.17 -19.81 -7.84
CA TYR A 462 -7.98 -19.17 -7.30
C TYR A 462 -7.24 -20.15 -6.41
N ALA A 463 -5.91 -20.18 -6.57
CA ALA A 463 -5.03 -20.85 -5.63
C ALA A 463 -3.78 -20.04 -5.37
N LYS A 464 -3.20 -20.26 -4.19
CA LYS A 464 -1.93 -19.68 -3.78
C LYS A 464 -1.07 -20.79 -3.19
N SER A 465 0.21 -20.77 -3.49
CA SER A 465 1.19 -21.67 -2.88
C SER A 465 2.36 -20.89 -2.31
N PHE A 466 2.97 -21.49 -1.29
CA PHE A 466 4.22 -21.05 -0.71
C PHE A 466 5.07 -22.29 -0.43
N ASN A 467 6.16 -22.46 -1.17
CA ASN A 467 6.93 -23.71 -1.22
C ASN A 467 8.25 -23.58 -0.45
N THR A 468 8.18 -23.65 0.88
CA THR A 468 9.36 -23.63 1.78
C THR A 468 10.41 -24.66 1.42
N ARG A 469 10.03 -25.82 0.87
CA ARG A 469 10.92 -26.89 0.40
C ARG A 469 11.95 -26.44 -0.65
N LEU A 470 11.66 -25.36 -1.38
CA LEU A 470 12.56 -24.82 -2.40
C LEU A 470 13.68 -23.96 -1.81
N PHE A 471 13.62 -23.66 -0.51
CA PHE A 471 14.68 -22.98 0.20
C PHE A 471 15.75 -23.96 0.67
N ALA A 472 17.02 -23.65 0.42
CA ALA A 472 18.14 -24.42 0.95
C ALA A 472 19.19 -23.51 1.60
N LYS A 473 19.60 -23.85 2.84
CA LYS A 473 20.64 -23.11 3.57
C LYS A 473 21.91 -22.95 2.73
N GLY A 474 22.41 -21.73 2.62
CA GLY A 474 23.60 -21.37 1.85
C GLY A 474 23.41 -21.31 0.32
N ARG A 475 22.27 -21.76 -0.21
CA ARG A 475 21.93 -21.66 -1.64
C ARG A 475 20.71 -20.76 -1.92
N GLY A 476 19.95 -20.40 -0.88
CA GLY A 476 18.76 -19.56 -0.97
C GLY A 476 17.58 -20.28 -1.62
N TRP A 477 16.62 -19.50 -2.14
CA TRP A 477 15.50 -20.00 -2.92
C TRP A 477 15.93 -20.59 -4.25
N ARG A 478 15.36 -21.75 -4.59
CA ARG A 478 15.48 -22.36 -5.93
C ARG A 478 14.18 -22.24 -6.70
N VAL A 479 14.31 -22.26 -8.01
CA VAL A 479 13.20 -22.35 -8.96
C VAL A 479 13.53 -23.47 -9.92
N GLU A 480 12.61 -24.40 -10.10
CA GLU A 480 12.82 -25.55 -11.00
C GLU A 480 12.31 -25.18 -12.39
N THR A 481 12.99 -24.23 -13.04
CA THR A 481 12.63 -23.76 -14.40
C THR A 481 12.44 -24.91 -15.41
N PRO A 482 13.27 -25.97 -15.42
CA PRO A 482 13.07 -27.09 -16.35
C PRO A 482 11.71 -27.77 -16.21
N ASP A 483 11.19 -27.93 -14.99
CA ASP A 483 9.89 -28.55 -14.75
C ASP A 483 8.75 -27.64 -15.20
N ILE A 484 8.90 -26.32 -15.01
CA ILE A 484 7.97 -25.32 -15.56
C ILE A 484 7.95 -25.38 -17.09
N MET A 485 9.10 -25.48 -17.75
CA MET A 485 9.16 -25.58 -19.22
C MET A 485 8.56 -26.90 -19.72
N ALA A 486 8.85 -28.03 -19.06
CA ALA A 486 8.31 -29.34 -19.41
C ALA A 486 6.78 -29.42 -19.26
N SER A 487 6.20 -28.61 -18.36
CA SER A 487 4.76 -28.55 -18.17
C SER A 487 3.98 -28.04 -19.39
N LEU A 488 4.62 -27.30 -20.29
CA LEU A 488 4.00 -26.72 -21.50
C LEU A 488 3.46 -27.77 -22.47
N THR A 489 4.11 -28.95 -22.53
CA THR A 489 3.72 -30.06 -23.42
C THR A 489 2.93 -31.15 -22.69
N SER A 490 2.73 -30.99 -21.37
CA SER A 490 2.03 -31.92 -20.51
C SER A 490 0.57 -31.49 -20.30
N GLU A 491 -0.28 -32.44 -19.91
CA GLU A 491 -1.68 -32.17 -19.56
C GLU A 491 -1.98 -32.66 -18.14
N VAL A 492 -2.65 -31.80 -17.38
CA VAL A 492 -3.21 -32.13 -16.07
C VAL A 492 -4.69 -31.87 -16.12
N ASP A 493 -5.50 -32.81 -15.65
CA ASP A 493 -6.94 -32.60 -15.55
C ASP A 493 -7.24 -31.44 -14.61
N TYR A 494 -7.89 -30.40 -15.13
CA TYR A 494 -8.29 -29.22 -14.38
C TYR A 494 -9.11 -29.56 -13.13
N GLU A 495 -10.02 -30.53 -13.19
CA GLU A 495 -10.83 -30.88 -12.01
C GLU A 495 -9.97 -31.54 -10.92
N ARG A 496 -8.94 -32.30 -11.32
CA ARG A 496 -7.95 -32.87 -10.41
C ARG A 496 -7.08 -31.79 -9.77
N LEU A 497 -6.56 -30.84 -10.56
CA LEU A 497 -5.80 -29.70 -10.04
C LEU A 497 -6.65 -28.88 -9.07
N LYS A 498 -7.88 -28.57 -9.48
CA LYS A 498 -8.84 -27.85 -8.65
C LYS A 498 -9.03 -28.60 -7.35
N ALA A 499 -9.35 -29.90 -7.37
CA ALA A 499 -9.56 -30.68 -6.16
C ALA A 499 -8.31 -30.77 -5.26
N SER A 500 -7.10 -30.93 -5.82
CA SER A 500 -5.86 -31.04 -5.03
C SER A 500 -5.44 -29.72 -4.36
N ARG A 501 -5.90 -28.59 -4.90
CA ARG A 501 -5.58 -27.24 -4.42
C ARG A 501 -6.79 -26.48 -3.90
N ASN A 502 -7.97 -27.11 -3.86
CA ASN A 502 -9.19 -26.43 -3.44
C ASN A 502 -9.11 -26.26 -1.93
N VAL A 503 -8.91 -25.02 -1.51
CA VAL A 503 -8.88 -24.67 -0.10
C VAL A 503 -10.30 -24.56 0.47
N TRP A 504 -11.32 -24.55 -0.40
CA TRP A 504 -12.71 -24.37 -0.03
C TRP A 504 -13.49 -25.68 -0.20
N PRO A 505 -14.07 -26.25 0.86
CA PRO A 505 -15.20 -27.16 0.69
C PRO A 505 -16.28 -26.46 -0.14
N GLN A 506 -17.18 -27.18 -0.82
CA GLN A 506 -18.39 -26.52 -1.34
C GLN A 506 -19.10 -25.84 -0.17
N VAL A 507 -19.16 -24.51 -0.18
CA VAL A 507 -19.76 -23.72 0.90
C VAL A 507 -21.08 -23.13 0.40
N ASP A 508 -22.11 -23.25 1.23
CA ASP A 508 -23.37 -22.54 1.06
C ASP A 508 -23.14 -21.01 1.03
N PRO A 509 -24.00 -20.24 0.36
CA PRO A 509 -23.96 -18.78 0.44
C PRO A 509 -23.94 -18.31 1.90
N TYR A 510 -23.03 -17.39 2.22
CA TYR A 510 -22.80 -16.85 3.55
C TYR A 510 -22.96 -15.33 3.56
N THR A 511 -23.78 -14.82 4.48
CA THR A 511 -23.94 -13.37 4.70
C THR A 511 -23.16 -12.97 5.95
N PRO A 512 -22.00 -12.29 5.82
CA PRO A 512 -21.18 -11.93 6.96
C PRO A 512 -21.78 -10.74 7.72
N THR A 513 -21.48 -10.63 9.01
CA THR A 513 -21.76 -9.42 9.79
C THR A 513 -20.71 -8.34 9.54
N ARG A 514 -20.97 -7.08 9.92
CA ARG A 514 -19.97 -5.99 9.83
C ARG A 514 -18.66 -6.34 10.56
N ARG A 515 -18.75 -6.99 11.73
CA ARG A 515 -17.58 -7.43 12.50
C ARG A 515 -16.79 -8.52 11.78
N GLU A 516 -17.48 -9.45 11.14
CA GLU A 516 -16.83 -10.50 10.34
C GLU A 516 -16.14 -9.93 9.11
N VAL A 517 -16.75 -8.96 8.43
CA VAL A 517 -16.10 -8.23 7.33
C VAL A 517 -14.82 -7.53 7.78
N THR A 518 -14.86 -6.86 8.93
CA THR A 518 -13.66 -6.26 9.55
C THR A 518 -12.60 -7.31 9.86
N ALA A 519 -12.98 -8.46 10.40
CA ALA A 519 -12.04 -9.55 10.67
C ALA A 519 -11.42 -10.13 9.39
N LEU A 520 -12.21 -10.28 8.31
CA LEU A 520 -11.71 -10.74 7.00
C LEU A 520 -10.67 -9.77 6.43
N ASP A 521 -10.97 -8.47 6.43
CA ASP A 521 -10.04 -7.44 5.94
C ASP A 521 -8.71 -7.42 6.71
N GLU A 522 -8.77 -7.74 8.00
CA GLU A 522 -7.61 -7.68 8.90
C GLU A 522 -6.82 -9.00 8.93
N SER A 523 -7.43 -10.10 8.51
CA SER A 523 -6.81 -11.43 8.47
C SER A 523 -5.69 -11.56 7.42
N ASN A 524 -5.57 -10.64 6.46
CA ASN A 524 -4.52 -10.71 5.43
C ASN A 524 -3.16 -10.16 5.89
N VAL A 525 -3.09 -9.47 7.03
CA VAL A 525 -1.87 -8.79 7.52
C VAL A 525 -1.76 -8.85 9.05
N PHE A 526 -2.42 -9.83 9.69
CA PHE A 526 -2.41 -9.95 11.13
C PHE A 526 -1.08 -10.53 11.59
N LYS A 527 -0.34 -9.78 12.42
CA LYS A 527 0.94 -10.22 12.98
C LYS A 527 0.69 -11.12 14.18
N VAL A 528 1.30 -12.30 14.19
CA VAL A 528 1.15 -13.24 15.31
C VAL A 528 1.66 -12.64 16.61
N ALA A 529 2.70 -11.79 16.56
CA ALA A 529 3.20 -11.04 17.72
C ALA A 529 2.12 -10.19 18.43
N SER A 530 1.12 -9.68 17.70
CA SER A 530 0.01 -8.89 18.28
C SER A 530 -0.85 -9.69 19.25
N THR A 531 -0.79 -11.02 19.22
CA THR A 531 -1.49 -11.89 20.18
C THR A 531 -0.92 -11.81 21.59
N GLU A 532 0.37 -11.44 21.72
CA GLU A 532 1.05 -11.31 23.02
C GLU A 532 1.11 -9.86 23.52
N THR A 533 1.25 -8.88 22.62
CA THR A 533 1.35 -7.47 23.02
C THR A 533 -0.01 -6.79 23.22
N GLY A 534 -1.09 -7.31 22.62
CA GLY A 534 -2.41 -6.65 22.59
C GLY A 534 -2.47 -5.38 21.73
N GLU A 535 -1.32 -4.88 21.26
CA GLU A 535 -1.17 -3.66 20.46
C GLU A 535 -1.67 -3.83 19.01
N PRO A 536 -2.28 -2.79 18.42
CA PRO A 536 -3.53 -2.18 18.83
C PRO A 536 -4.65 -2.79 17.98
N VAL A 537 -4.93 -4.09 18.15
CA VAL A 537 -6.06 -4.73 17.43
C VAL A 537 -7.35 -3.98 17.79
N GLU A 538 -7.56 -3.72 19.08
CA GLU A 538 -8.77 -3.06 19.57
C GLU A 538 -8.94 -1.63 19.07
N GLU A 539 -7.90 -0.79 19.13
CA GLU A 539 -8.00 0.60 18.65
C GLU A 539 -8.10 0.67 17.12
N ARG A 540 -7.50 -0.29 16.40
CA ARG A 540 -7.44 -0.27 14.93
C ARG A 540 -8.69 -0.83 14.27
N ILE A 541 -9.27 -1.87 14.87
CA ILE A 541 -10.34 -2.66 14.24
C ILE A 541 -11.62 -2.68 15.09
N GLY A 542 -11.60 -2.10 16.29
CA GLY A 542 -12.74 -2.06 17.21
C GLY A 542 -13.07 -3.42 17.82
N MET A 543 -12.11 -4.35 17.86
CA MET A 543 -12.28 -5.71 18.37
C MET A 543 -11.09 -6.10 19.25
N SER A 544 -11.34 -6.72 20.40
CA SER A 544 -10.27 -7.31 21.19
C SER A 544 -9.57 -8.44 20.41
N CYS A 545 -8.28 -8.68 20.67
CA CYS A 545 -7.57 -9.77 19.99
C CYS A 545 -8.24 -11.15 20.19
N PRO A 546 -8.72 -11.54 21.38
CA PRO A 546 -9.46 -12.80 21.56
C PRO A 546 -10.74 -12.88 20.73
N GLU A 547 -11.48 -11.77 20.60
CA GLU A 547 -12.68 -11.70 19.76
C GLU A 547 -12.32 -11.87 18.28
N PHE A 548 -11.30 -11.15 17.79
CA PHE A 548 -10.80 -11.28 16.43
C PHE A 548 -10.42 -12.72 16.08
N LEU A 549 -9.62 -13.39 16.94
CA LEU A 549 -9.19 -14.77 16.71
C LEU A 549 -10.39 -15.73 16.68
N LYS A 550 -11.37 -15.55 17.58
CA LYS A 550 -12.59 -16.37 17.61
C LYS A 550 -13.44 -16.16 16.34
N THR A 551 -13.58 -14.92 15.88
CA THR A 551 -14.29 -14.61 14.62
C THR A 551 -13.56 -15.22 13.42
N LEU A 552 -12.24 -15.14 13.38
CA LEU A 552 -11.43 -15.74 12.31
C LEU A 552 -11.55 -17.27 12.30
N GLU A 553 -11.43 -17.93 13.47
CA GLU A 553 -11.65 -19.38 13.62
C GLU A 553 -13.05 -19.78 13.14
N HIS A 554 -14.08 -18.98 13.43
CA HIS A 554 -15.44 -19.22 12.95
C HIS A 554 -15.54 -19.18 11.42
N LEU A 555 -14.95 -18.15 10.79
CA LEU A 555 -14.96 -17.97 9.34
C LEU A 555 -14.15 -19.05 8.61
N ILE A 556 -13.05 -19.51 9.21
CA ILE A 556 -12.26 -20.66 8.73
C ILE A 556 -13.11 -21.94 8.76
N ALA A 557 -13.76 -22.23 9.89
CA ALA A 557 -14.62 -23.41 10.02
C ALA A 557 -15.81 -23.40 9.05
N ARG A 558 -16.26 -22.21 8.63
CA ARG A 558 -17.30 -22.03 7.60
C ARG A 558 -16.76 -22.12 6.17
N GLY A 559 -15.45 -22.16 5.94
CA GLY A 559 -14.86 -22.14 4.59
C GLY A 559 -15.00 -20.78 3.87
N VAL A 560 -15.23 -19.70 4.61
CA VAL A 560 -15.30 -18.33 4.07
C VAL A 560 -13.90 -17.77 3.82
N VAL A 561 -12.94 -18.16 4.66
CA VAL A 561 -11.54 -17.70 4.61
C VAL A 561 -10.61 -18.84 4.98
N SER A 562 -9.40 -18.81 4.42
CA SER A 562 -8.33 -19.76 4.69
C SER A 562 -7.11 -18.93 4.99
N VAL A 563 -6.35 -19.37 5.98
CA VAL A 563 -5.24 -18.63 6.54
C VAL A 563 -3.99 -19.46 6.42
N SER A 564 -2.95 -18.85 5.87
CA SER A 564 -1.59 -19.37 5.88
C SER A 564 -0.68 -18.43 6.67
N TYR A 565 0.41 -18.95 7.21
CA TYR A 565 1.42 -18.24 7.98
C TYR A 565 2.71 -18.15 7.19
N LEU A 566 3.27 -16.95 7.17
CA LEU A 566 4.46 -16.63 6.42
C LEU A 566 5.19 -15.44 7.06
N LEU A 567 6.39 -15.14 6.59
CA LEU A 567 7.16 -13.99 7.06
C LEU A 567 6.91 -12.79 6.13
N GLN A 568 6.70 -11.60 6.68
CA GLN A 568 6.32 -10.38 5.97
C GLN A 568 7.24 -10.03 4.77
N HIS A 569 8.53 -10.27 4.90
CA HIS A 569 9.51 -10.01 3.82
C HIS A 569 9.38 -10.97 2.63
N ILE A 570 8.72 -12.11 2.82
CA ILE A 570 8.45 -13.10 1.78
C ILE A 570 7.17 -12.72 1.01
N THR A 571 6.21 -12.04 1.65
CA THR A 571 4.87 -11.78 1.10
C THR A 571 4.78 -10.72 0.01
N ILE A 572 5.73 -9.79 -0.06
CA ILE A 572 5.43 -8.48 -0.68
C ILE A 572 5.96 -8.32 -2.12
N ARG A 573 6.67 -9.27 -2.74
CA ARG A 573 7.19 -9.02 -4.10
C ARG A 573 7.16 -10.24 -5.01
N SER A 574 6.04 -10.40 -5.71
CA SER A 574 6.02 -11.09 -7.00
C SER A 574 6.79 -10.26 -8.00
N ASN A 575 7.67 -10.88 -8.76
CA ASN A 575 8.54 -10.23 -9.75
C ASN A 575 8.22 -10.64 -11.19
N LEU A 576 7.32 -11.61 -11.37
CA LEU A 576 6.91 -12.15 -12.65
C LEU A 576 5.38 -12.30 -12.71
N VAL A 577 4.80 -11.79 -13.79
CA VAL A 577 3.40 -12.05 -14.16
C VAL A 577 3.40 -12.82 -15.47
N THR A 578 2.69 -13.94 -15.50
CA THR A 578 2.53 -14.80 -16.66
C THR A 578 1.04 -14.89 -16.98
N GLU A 579 0.66 -14.50 -18.19
CA GLU A 579 -0.68 -14.69 -18.73
C GLU A 579 -0.63 -15.81 -19.76
N MET A 580 -1.61 -16.71 -19.73
CA MET A 580 -1.74 -17.77 -20.71
C MET A 580 -3.19 -17.99 -21.15
N LEU A 581 -3.36 -18.39 -22.40
CA LEU A 581 -4.61 -18.79 -23.01
C LEU A 581 -4.38 -20.03 -23.88
N GLY A 582 -5.18 -21.06 -23.68
CA GLY A 582 -5.04 -22.31 -24.45
C GLY A 582 -5.96 -23.43 -23.98
N ASN A 583 -5.59 -24.67 -24.27
CA ASN A 583 -6.32 -25.85 -23.80
C ASN A 583 -6.36 -25.89 -22.27
N LYS A 584 -7.54 -26.10 -21.70
CA LYS A 584 -7.79 -26.12 -20.26
C LYS A 584 -6.80 -26.98 -19.47
N ASN A 585 -6.50 -28.19 -19.95
CA ASN A 585 -5.67 -29.15 -19.22
C ASN A 585 -4.17 -28.85 -19.35
N GLN A 586 -3.74 -28.31 -20.48
CA GLN A 586 -2.37 -27.81 -20.64
C GLN A 586 -2.14 -26.57 -19.78
N VAL A 587 -3.09 -25.63 -19.78
CA VAL A 587 -3.07 -24.44 -18.91
C VAL A 587 -3.04 -24.86 -17.44
N ALA A 588 -3.80 -25.88 -17.04
CA ALA A 588 -3.77 -26.45 -15.70
C ALA A 588 -2.39 -27.06 -15.36
N SER A 589 -1.76 -27.79 -16.28
CA SER A 589 -0.41 -28.33 -16.11
C SER A 589 0.62 -27.23 -15.80
N VAL A 590 0.61 -26.15 -16.57
CA VAL A 590 1.50 -25.00 -16.32
C VAL A 590 1.19 -24.32 -14.99
N ALA A 591 -0.10 -24.12 -14.69
CA ALA A 591 -0.52 -23.55 -13.41
C ALA A 591 -0.04 -24.38 -12.21
N GLU A 592 -0.16 -25.71 -12.28
CA GLU A 592 0.35 -26.62 -11.25
C GLU A 592 1.87 -26.50 -11.11
N ALA A 593 2.60 -26.49 -12.22
CA ALA A 593 4.06 -26.39 -12.19
C ALA A 593 4.52 -25.09 -11.53
N PHE A 594 3.90 -23.94 -11.83
CA PHE A 594 4.18 -22.71 -11.10
C PHE A 594 3.83 -22.81 -9.62
N LEU A 595 2.70 -23.44 -9.28
CA LEU A 595 2.31 -23.63 -7.88
C LEU A 595 3.29 -24.54 -7.13
N ASP A 596 4.03 -25.44 -7.77
CA ASP A 596 4.93 -26.41 -7.10
C ASP A 596 6.42 -26.07 -7.14
N HIS A 597 6.86 -25.38 -8.20
CA HIS A 597 8.28 -25.20 -8.54
C HIS A 597 8.77 -23.76 -8.36
N THR A 598 7.96 -22.94 -7.69
CA THR A 598 8.29 -21.53 -7.42
C THR A 598 8.15 -21.21 -5.93
N PRO A 599 8.99 -20.33 -5.36
CA PRO A 599 8.91 -19.96 -3.95
C PRO A 599 7.51 -19.54 -3.50
N MET A 600 6.85 -18.72 -4.31
CA MET A 600 5.46 -18.31 -4.09
C MET A 600 4.79 -18.03 -5.42
N SER A 601 3.60 -18.57 -5.61
CA SER A 601 2.75 -18.29 -6.76
C SER A 601 1.30 -18.11 -6.35
N SER A 602 0.59 -17.28 -7.10
CA SER A 602 -0.87 -17.25 -7.08
C SER A 602 -1.39 -17.39 -8.50
N VAL A 603 -2.39 -18.24 -8.67
CA VAL A 603 -3.03 -18.58 -9.93
C VAL A 603 -4.45 -18.09 -9.89
N ARG A 604 -4.88 -17.43 -10.95
CA ARG A 604 -6.27 -17.10 -11.23
C ARG A 604 -6.64 -17.73 -12.55
N PHE A 605 -7.67 -18.56 -12.54
CA PHE A 605 -8.05 -19.38 -13.67
C PHE A 605 -9.49 -19.06 -14.07
N GLN A 606 -9.72 -18.94 -15.37
CA GLN A 606 -11.02 -18.69 -15.96
C GLN A 606 -11.27 -19.69 -17.09
N LEU A 607 -12.44 -20.32 -17.08
CA LEU A 607 -12.94 -21.07 -18.23
C LEU A 607 -13.55 -20.09 -19.24
N THR A 608 -12.97 -20.03 -20.43
CA THR A 608 -13.47 -19.22 -21.55
C THR A 608 -14.34 -20.03 -22.50
N GLY A 609 -14.29 -21.36 -22.38
CA GLY A 609 -15.15 -22.32 -23.06
C GLY A 609 -15.03 -23.71 -22.43
N PRO A 610 -15.65 -24.76 -23.02
CA PRO A 610 -15.61 -26.12 -22.47
C PRO A 610 -14.19 -26.72 -22.38
N THR A 611 -13.32 -26.35 -23.32
CA THR A 611 -11.94 -26.87 -23.46
C THR A 611 -10.88 -25.79 -23.43
N THR A 612 -11.25 -24.52 -23.28
CA THR A 612 -10.33 -23.38 -23.33
C THR A 612 -10.33 -22.66 -22.00
N ALA A 613 -9.14 -22.30 -21.53
CA ALA A 613 -8.96 -21.55 -20.31
C ALA A 613 -8.00 -20.38 -20.50
N HIS A 614 -8.30 -19.29 -19.79
CA HIS A 614 -7.37 -18.20 -19.53
C HIS A 614 -6.83 -18.36 -18.11
N CYS A 615 -5.56 -18.09 -17.92
CA CYS A 615 -4.92 -18.17 -16.61
C CYS A 615 -3.91 -17.05 -16.43
N LEU A 616 -3.95 -16.44 -15.25
CA LEU A 616 -3.00 -15.44 -14.82
C LEU A 616 -2.25 -15.96 -13.60
N ILE A 617 -0.94 -16.03 -13.73
CA ILE A 617 -0.02 -16.46 -12.69
C ILE A 617 0.82 -15.27 -12.26
N ILE A 618 0.86 -15.03 -10.95
CA ILE A 618 1.68 -13.98 -10.35
C ILE A 618 2.61 -14.66 -9.36
N SER A 619 3.91 -14.58 -9.62
CA SER A 619 4.89 -15.40 -8.94
C SER A 619 6.11 -14.61 -8.47
N ARG A 620 6.73 -15.12 -7.41
CA ARG A 620 8.02 -14.67 -6.90
C ARG A 620 9.07 -15.70 -7.24
N GLN A 621 10.10 -15.27 -7.97
CA GLN A 621 11.22 -16.07 -8.44
C GLN A 621 12.55 -15.45 -8.01
N THR A 622 13.64 -16.19 -8.16
CA THR A 622 14.98 -15.58 -8.17
C THR A 622 15.16 -14.72 -9.42
N GLU A 623 16.07 -13.75 -9.37
CA GLU A 623 16.36 -12.89 -10.54
C GLU A 623 16.82 -13.71 -11.75
N SER A 624 17.67 -14.72 -11.53
CA SER A 624 18.15 -15.61 -12.59
C SER A 624 17.01 -16.39 -13.26
N ALA A 625 16.11 -16.97 -12.46
CA ALA A 625 14.96 -17.70 -12.99
C ALA A 625 13.96 -16.76 -13.68
N THR A 626 13.80 -15.53 -13.16
CA THR A 626 12.96 -14.51 -13.80
C THR A 626 13.47 -14.20 -15.21
N GLN A 627 14.78 -13.96 -15.37
CA GLN A 627 15.39 -13.70 -16.67
C GLN A 627 15.27 -14.88 -17.63
N GLU A 628 15.48 -16.10 -17.13
CA GLU A 628 15.35 -17.32 -17.92
C GLU A 628 13.92 -17.54 -18.42
N LEU A 629 12.93 -17.48 -17.53
CA LEU A 629 11.51 -17.63 -17.85
C LEU A 629 11.04 -16.54 -18.82
N LEU A 630 11.46 -15.29 -18.60
CA LEU A 630 11.13 -14.16 -19.47
C LEU A 630 11.69 -14.34 -20.90
N ALA A 631 12.89 -14.91 -21.03
CA ALA A 631 13.54 -15.12 -22.33
C ALA A 631 13.00 -16.32 -23.10
N GLN A 632 12.66 -17.41 -22.41
CA GLN A 632 12.39 -18.71 -23.05
C GLN A 632 10.92 -19.14 -23.04
N LEU A 633 10.18 -18.85 -21.96
CA LEU A 633 8.85 -19.42 -21.73
C LEU A 633 7.84 -19.04 -22.83
N PRO A 634 7.76 -17.78 -23.32
CA PRO A 634 6.81 -17.42 -24.37
C PRO A 634 7.03 -18.18 -25.69
N GLY A 635 8.28 -18.28 -26.15
CA GLY A 635 8.60 -18.95 -27.42
C GLY A 635 8.41 -20.47 -27.37
N GLN A 636 8.70 -21.10 -26.22
CA GLN A 636 8.42 -22.52 -26.03
C GLN A 636 6.91 -22.80 -25.93
N ALA A 637 6.16 -21.92 -25.26
CA ALA A 637 4.71 -22.05 -25.15
C ALA A 637 4.03 -21.94 -26.52
N GLU A 638 4.45 -21.00 -27.37
CA GLU A 638 3.96 -20.85 -28.74
C GLU A 638 4.21 -22.13 -29.55
N SER A 639 5.39 -22.73 -29.41
CA SER A 639 5.74 -24.02 -30.04
C SER A 639 4.87 -25.18 -29.56
N ALA A 640 4.35 -25.12 -28.33
CA ALA A 640 3.42 -26.09 -27.75
C ALA A 640 1.94 -25.79 -28.03
N GLY A 641 1.63 -24.72 -28.78
CA GLY A 641 0.26 -24.32 -29.12
C GLY A 641 -0.45 -23.51 -28.03
N LEU A 642 0.29 -22.95 -27.07
CA LEU A 642 -0.23 -22.08 -26.01
C LEU A 642 0.12 -20.63 -26.31
N ARG A 643 -0.84 -19.71 -26.15
CA ARG A 643 -0.55 -18.28 -26.16
C ARG A 643 -0.14 -17.88 -24.76
N LEU A 644 1.13 -17.56 -24.55
CA LEU A 644 1.67 -17.18 -23.25
C LEU A 644 2.51 -15.91 -23.35
N ASN A 645 2.31 -15.00 -22.41
CA ASN A 645 3.08 -13.79 -22.25
C ASN A 645 3.64 -13.70 -20.83
N CYS A 646 4.85 -13.16 -20.70
CA CYS A 646 5.49 -12.90 -19.42
C CYS A 646 5.87 -11.43 -19.31
N TRP A 647 5.69 -10.86 -18.13
CA TRP A 647 6.14 -9.51 -17.80
C TRP A 647 6.84 -9.48 -16.47
N ARG A 648 7.88 -8.65 -16.39
CA ARG A 648 8.45 -8.26 -15.11
C ARG A 648 7.51 -7.27 -14.44
N THR A 649 7.36 -7.38 -13.12
CA THR A 649 6.57 -6.39 -12.37
C THR A 649 7.38 -5.13 -12.09
N GLY A 650 6.76 -3.97 -12.33
CA GLY A 650 7.23 -2.65 -11.94
C GLY A 650 6.61 -2.21 -10.61
N ALA A 651 5.98 -1.04 -10.60
CA ALA A 651 5.26 -0.52 -9.44
C ALA A 651 4.17 -1.49 -8.98
N TYR A 652 4.09 -1.73 -7.66
CA TYR A 652 3.03 -2.52 -7.03
C TYR A 652 2.26 -1.65 -6.03
N ARG A 653 0.93 -1.72 -6.05
CA ARG A 653 0.07 -0.99 -5.11
C ARG A 653 -0.98 -1.93 -4.52
N LEU A 654 -1.06 -1.97 -3.21
CA LEU A 654 -1.97 -2.82 -2.47
C LEU A 654 -3.03 -2.00 -1.75
N TYR A 655 -4.29 -2.39 -1.94
CA TYR A 655 -5.46 -1.81 -1.33
C TYR A 655 -6.32 -2.92 -0.70
N ARG A 656 -5.75 -3.99 -0.13
CA ARG A 656 -6.57 -5.09 0.42
C ARG A 656 -7.11 -4.75 1.80
N LYS A 657 -6.38 -3.95 2.58
CA LYS A 657 -6.84 -3.52 3.89
C LYS A 657 -8.13 -2.70 3.78
N GLY A 658 -9.21 -3.17 4.39
CA GLY A 658 -10.53 -2.55 4.32
C GLY A 658 -11.28 -2.78 3.00
N ALA A 659 -10.83 -3.69 2.13
CA ALA A 659 -11.41 -3.87 0.80
C ALA A 659 -12.86 -4.34 0.86
N LEU A 660 -13.16 -5.31 1.72
CA LEU A 660 -14.52 -5.77 1.92
C LEU A 660 -15.34 -4.74 2.71
N GLY A 661 -14.76 -4.11 3.72
CA GLY A 661 -15.43 -3.09 4.54
C GLY A 661 -15.84 -1.83 3.77
N ARG A 662 -15.14 -1.51 2.68
CA ARG A 662 -15.51 -0.44 1.72
C ARG A 662 -16.72 -0.82 0.87
N LEU A 663 -16.84 -2.10 0.53
CA LEU A 663 -17.95 -2.62 -0.27
C LEU A 663 -19.16 -2.98 0.58
N TYR A 664 -18.97 -3.29 1.86
CA TYR A 664 -20.05 -3.69 2.74
C TYR A 664 -20.81 -2.46 3.25
N ARG A 665 -22.10 -2.37 2.93
CA ARG A 665 -22.96 -1.25 3.33
C ARG A 665 -23.53 -1.47 4.74
N SER A 666 -24.15 -0.43 5.30
CA SER A 666 -24.79 -0.48 6.63
C SER A 666 -26.04 -1.36 6.66
N ASP A 667 -26.70 -1.54 5.52
CA ASP A 667 -27.87 -2.41 5.32
C ASP A 667 -27.52 -3.90 5.17
N GLY A 668 -26.21 -4.23 5.16
CA GLY A 668 -25.71 -5.59 5.03
C GLY A 668 -25.59 -6.12 3.60
N VAL A 669 -25.73 -5.24 2.60
CA VAL A 669 -25.58 -5.58 1.19
C VAL A 669 -24.23 -5.09 0.65
N TRP A 670 -23.71 -5.75 -0.39
CA TRP A 670 -22.51 -5.29 -1.09
C TRP A 670 -22.81 -4.12 -2.03
N GLU A 671 -21.91 -3.15 -2.08
CA GLU A 671 -21.95 -2.00 -2.97
C GLU A 671 -21.82 -2.45 -4.42
N ASP A 672 -22.91 -2.32 -5.17
CA ASP A 672 -23.03 -2.73 -6.58
C ASP A 672 -22.95 -1.53 -7.55
N ASN A 673 -22.78 -0.31 -7.04
CA ASN A 673 -22.54 0.86 -7.87
C ASN A 673 -21.15 0.79 -8.51
N THR A 674 -21.15 0.56 -9.83
CA THR A 674 -19.95 0.54 -10.68
C THR A 674 -19.77 1.82 -11.51
N ASP A 675 -20.51 2.89 -11.23
CA ASP A 675 -20.50 4.14 -12.01
C ASP A 675 -19.09 4.75 -12.07
N MET A 676 -18.30 4.62 -11.00
CA MET A 676 -16.91 5.07 -11.00
C MET A 676 -16.05 4.30 -12.00
N LEU A 677 -16.25 2.98 -12.10
CA LEU A 677 -15.57 2.16 -13.10
C LEU A 677 -16.03 2.58 -14.50
N GLU A 678 -17.35 2.63 -14.74
CA GLU A 678 -17.93 3.02 -16.02
C GLU A 678 -17.46 4.41 -16.49
N SER A 679 -17.49 5.41 -15.60
CA SER A 679 -17.02 6.77 -15.86
C SER A 679 -15.53 6.78 -16.23
N MET A 680 -14.69 6.05 -15.49
CA MET A 680 -13.26 5.93 -15.77
C MET A 680 -13.01 5.37 -17.18
N PHE A 681 -13.74 4.33 -17.57
CA PHE A 681 -13.60 3.72 -18.89
C PHE A 681 -14.12 4.64 -20.01
N LEU A 682 -15.28 5.26 -19.84
CA LEU A 682 -15.89 6.15 -20.84
C LEU A 682 -15.07 7.43 -21.11
N THR A 683 -14.52 8.07 -20.07
CA THR A 683 -13.68 9.28 -20.25
C THR A 683 -12.43 8.98 -21.09
N THR A 684 -11.83 7.81 -20.90
CA THR A 684 -10.61 7.42 -21.63
C THR A 684 -10.86 7.15 -23.13
N ARG A 685 -12.11 6.85 -23.52
CA ARG A 685 -12.50 6.69 -24.92
C ARG A 685 -12.47 8.03 -25.67
N HIS A 686 -12.93 9.11 -25.05
CA HIS A 686 -12.95 10.43 -25.66
C HIS A 686 -11.54 10.98 -25.93
N ASP A 687 -10.58 10.71 -25.04
CA ASP A 687 -9.18 11.10 -25.23
C ASP A 687 -8.49 10.36 -26.39
N ARG A 688 -8.99 9.17 -26.77
CA ARG A 688 -8.46 8.39 -27.91
C ARG A 688 -9.08 8.77 -29.25
N THR A 689 -10.34 9.21 -29.28
CA THR A 689 -11.03 9.60 -30.52
C THR A 689 -10.86 11.07 -30.86
N GLY A 690 -10.33 11.88 -29.94
CA GLY A 690 -10.02 13.31 -30.13
C GLY A 690 -8.62 13.60 -30.67
N ARG A 691 -7.91 12.61 -31.22
CA ARG A 691 -6.66 12.80 -31.97
C ARG A 691 -6.84 12.51 -33.45
#